data_AF-M5T9I3-F1
#
_entry.id   AF-M5T9I3-F1
#
_cell.length_a   1.000
_cell.length_b   1.000
_cell.length_c   1.000
_cell.angle_alpha   90.00
_cell.angle_beta   90.00
_cell.angle_gamma   90.00
#
_symmetry.space_group_name_H-M   'P 1'
#
loop_
_entity.id
_entity.type
_entity.pdbx_description
1 polymer ?
#
loop_
_entity_poly.entity_id
_entity_poly.type
_entity_poly.pdbx_seq_one_letter_code
_entity_poly.pdbx_strand_id
1 'polypeptide(L)'
;MNSQASFLRVFAFSIIAFQSVCVCLGGGLNLAPKRGSSNQGAFLPGVFDYIYGDRDVAQIKSAHFTSFRYCVNVETCNDERALDRMVALMSQLGNRGIVCMWDTNQPGEVEHGNGRINDVDDFADAWKKLYQRIEPLDEIQLEIFNEPFGYDSAEEYLDTMNHVIEKAGLPKDRCILDGLRYAEDIRSVARAGWTGTLAYHFYPNWLPQGQQTAENYSRVIQDSLADVDNKIAITEFGVDLRRFDPRRRSRRSDKDVAALRGFEDALIATIKKGQRIEETYHWHGWDNHDAYSFWDERNAYGAERIRDLQNTLRTTTQSLASKQTTAKTDQRDRRPNIIWVMAEDISTELSCYDHPAVQTPNMDRLADEGVRYTHAFCTAPSCTPSRNAMITGVYQTRTGTQNQRSKIDQLPEGIRPITSLLQDAGYYTALGCGYSGKTDMMFPATNLFDGNDWSQRAAGQPFFAQITLYHSHRQPDGVWEKIRSESKHPVDPGKVELPPYFPDDPVCRMDWALYLDSIERDDLQLGQIMDRVRAEGIEENTIVIFIGDNGRCHLRGKCWLYDPGLLVPLIIRDPRPDSEKPGKAGTVINDLVSTLDISATVLDLAGVKLPGYLDGETLWSTKPQKRSHVFAARDLIDEVLDPIRCVRTHRYKYIRNYHPENGYRECEYVQAHRPMLPVIERLGALGRLTQSQQLILKTRKPIEELYDVETDPHEIQNLAESPGHQETLIELRALLDNWIETTQDKGLTPLQRSQRID
;
A
#
# COMPACT_ATOMS: atom_id res chain seq x y z
N MET A 1 48.47 -39.78 9.01
CA MET A 1 48.35 -40.11 7.57
C MET A 1 46.96 -40.67 7.34
N ASN A 2 46.03 -40.11 6.57
CA ASN A 2 45.81 -38.73 6.15
C ASN A 2 44.27 -38.62 6.02
N SER A 3 43.58 -38.08 7.04
CA SER A 3 42.11 -37.90 7.09
C SER A 3 41.66 -36.57 6.47
N GLN A 4 42.53 -35.92 5.68
CA GLN A 4 42.24 -34.63 5.04
C GLN A 4 41.58 -34.74 3.66
N ALA A 5 41.26 -35.94 3.16
CA ALA A 5 40.72 -36.10 1.81
C ALA A 5 39.17 -36.16 1.70
N SER A 6 38.41 -36.19 2.80
CA SER A 6 36.92 -36.21 2.74
C SER A 6 36.23 -34.92 3.20
N PHE A 7 36.96 -33.94 3.74
CA PHE A 7 36.39 -32.66 4.16
C PHE A 7 36.33 -31.62 3.03
N LEU A 8 37.14 -31.76 1.98
CA LEU A 8 37.15 -30.83 0.83
C LEU A 8 36.15 -31.18 -0.28
N ARG A 9 35.53 -32.38 -0.30
CA ARG A 9 34.51 -32.72 -1.32
C ARG A 9 33.09 -32.31 -0.93
N VAL A 10 32.83 -32.09 0.36
CA VAL A 10 31.53 -31.58 0.84
C VAL A 10 31.53 -30.04 0.85
N PHE A 11 32.69 -29.39 1.03
CA PHE A 11 32.79 -27.94 0.95
C PHE A 11 32.71 -27.39 -0.49
N ALA A 12 33.11 -28.16 -1.50
CA ALA A 12 33.05 -27.71 -2.90
C ALA A 12 31.65 -27.82 -3.53
N PHE A 13 30.77 -28.72 -3.04
CA PHE A 13 29.39 -28.81 -3.51
C PHE A 13 28.42 -27.85 -2.79
N SER A 14 28.74 -27.43 -1.56
CA SER A 14 27.91 -26.48 -0.80
C SER A 14 28.16 -25.02 -1.17
N ILE A 15 29.28 -24.68 -1.81
CA ILE A 15 29.52 -23.33 -2.35
C ILE A 15 28.85 -23.15 -3.73
N ILE A 16 28.66 -24.21 -4.50
CA ILE A 16 28.00 -24.14 -5.82
C ILE A 16 26.46 -24.11 -5.68
N ALA A 17 25.89 -24.71 -4.63
CA ALA A 17 24.45 -24.62 -4.35
C ALA A 17 24.01 -23.24 -3.81
N PHE A 18 24.95 -22.44 -3.27
CA PHE A 18 24.68 -21.08 -2.78
C PHE A 18 24.61 -20.03 -3.91
N GLN A 19 24.97 -20.38 -5.15
CA GLN A 19 24.91 -19.48 -6.31
C GLN A 19 23.68 -19.71 -7.23
N SER A 20 22.75 -20.62 -6.89
CA SER A 20 21.74 -21.06 -7.86
C SER A 20 20.31 -20.55 -7.64
N VAL A 21 20.08 -19.60 -6.71
CA VAL A 21 18.82 -18.85 -6.65
C VAL A 21 19.12 -17.40 -7.03
N CYS A 22 19.46 -17.17 -8.31
CA CYS A 22 19.54 -15.85 -8.92
C CYS A 22 18.13 -15.22 -8.96
N VAL A 23 17.75 -14.62 -7.83
CA VAL A 23 17.40 -13.20 -7.71
C VAL A 23 16.71 -12.56 -8.93
N CYS A 24 15.37 -12.51 -8.92
CA CYS A 24 14.62 -11.44 -9.61
C CYS A 24 14.90 -10.11 -8.89
N LEU A 25 15.63 -9.21 -9.52
CA LEU A 25 15.75 -7.81 -9.11
C LEU A 25 15.44 -6.97 -10.35
N GLY A 26 14.49 -6.04 -10.24
CA GLY A 26 14.26 -5.02 -11.26
C GLY A 26 13.24 -5.36 -12.34
N GLY A 27 12.21 -4.52 -12.44
CA GLY A 27 11.32 -4.49 -13.58
C GLY A 27 11.98 -3.83 -14.78
N GLY A 28 11.98 -4.54 -15.90
CA GLY A 28 12.54 -4.09 -17.17
C GLY A 28 11.56 -3.26 -18.01
N LEU A 29 11.90 -2.01 -18.32
CA LEU A 29 11.16 -1.21 -19.30
C LEU A 29 11.88 -1.23 -20.66
N ASN A 30 11.17 -1.55 -21.74
CA ASN A 30 11.72 -1.41 -23.09
C ASN A 30 11.71 0.07 -23.52
N LEU A 31 12.89 0.62 -23.83
CA LEU A 31 13.06 2.01 -24.26
C LEU A 31 13.11 2.07 -25.78
N ALA A 32 12.00 2.50 -26.39
CA ALA A 32 11.95 2.69 -27.83
C ALA A 32 12.99 3.74 -28.29
N PRO A 33 13.67 3.53 -29.43
CA PRO A 33 14.54 4.55 -30.02
C PRO A 33 13.66 5.71 -30.49
N LYS A 34 13.58 6.81 -29.72
CA LYS A 34 12.57 7.86 -29.90
C LYS A 34 12.53 8.46 -31.30
N ARG A 35 13.65 8.53 -32.04
CA ARG A 35 13.75 9.01 -33.43
C ARG A 35 14.98 8.41 -34.12
N GLY A 36 14.80 7.69 -35.22
CA GLY A 36 15.89 7.29 -36.12
C GLY A 36 15.95 8.17 -37.37
N SER A 37 17.01 8.08 -38.17
CA SER A 37 17.09 8.76 -39.47
C SER A 37 15.94 8.40 -40.43
N SER A 38 15.25 7.27 -40.20
CA SER A 38 14.06 6.84 -40.94
C SER A 38 12.73 7.30 -40.34
N ASN A 39 12.65 7.70 -39.06
CA ASN A 39 11.40 7.96 -38.33
C ASN A 39 10.39 6.79 -38.34
N GLN A 40 10.82 5.59 -38.71
CA GLN A 40 10.01 4.37 -38.69
C GLN A 40 10.58 3.42 -37.61
N GLY A 41 9.76 2.49 -37.08
CA GLY A 41 10.01 1.72 -35.85
C GLY A 41 11.35 0.97 -35.74
N ALA A 42 11.54 0.22 -34.64
CA ALA A 42 12.84 -0.35 -34.25
C ALA A 42 13.45 -1.37 -35.24
N PHE A 43 12.69 -1.83 -36.23
CA PHE A 43 13.08 -2.87 -37.19
C PHE A 43 13.49 -2.31 -38.56
N LEU A 44 13.43 -0.99 -38.73
CA LEU A 44 13.65 -0.36 -40.03
C LEU A 44 15.05 0.25 -40.13
N PRO A 45 15.64 0.31 -41.34
CA PRO A 45 16.98 0.86 -41.55
C PRO A 45 17.13 2.28 -40.99
N GLY A 46 18.34 2.63 -40.60
CA GLY A 46 18.70 3.95 -40.10
C GLY A 46 19.40 3.96 -38.75
N VAL A 47 19.94 5.12 -38.39
CA VAL A 47 20.68 5.34 -37.14
C VAL A 47 19.71 5.83 -36.06
N PHE A 48 19.66 5.14 -34.91
CA PHE A 48 18.86 5.53 -33.76
C PHE A 48 19.52 6.68 -32.99
N ASP A 49 18.75 7.74 -32.69
CA ASP A 49 19.36 8.95 -32.12
C ASP A 49 19.45 8.97 -30.59
N TYR A 50 18.67 8.16 -29.87
CA TYR A 50 18.57 8.15 -28.39
C TYR A 50 18.45 9.53 -27.74
N ILE A 51 17.76 10.49 -28.38
CA ILE A 51 17.58 11.82 -27.80
C ILE A 51 16.42 11.79 -26.80
N TYR A 52 16.78 11.83 -25.51
CA TYR A 52 15.87 12.00 -24.38
C TYR A 52 16.16 13.33 -23.69
N GLY A 53 15.13 14.15 -23.47
CA GLY A 53 15.29 15.40 -22.73
C GLY A 53 15.42 15.17 -21.22
N ASP A 54 15.96 16.14 -20.47
CA ASP A 54 16.11 16.02 -19.01
C ASP A 54 14.79 15.68 -18.30
N ARG A 55 13.68 16.22 -18.81
CA ARG A 55 12.33 15.91 -18.32
C ARG A 55 11.96 14.46 -18.55
N ASP A 56 12.31 13.90 -19.71
CA ASP A 56 12.05 12.50 -20.03
C ASP A 56 12.86 11.60 -19.08
N VAL A 57 14.16 11.88 -18.93
CA VAL A 57 15.05 11.11 -18.05
C VAL A 57 14.58 11.18 -16.59
N ALA A 58 14.22 12.37 -16.10
CA ALA A 58 13.69 12.54 -14.75
C ALA A 58 12.37 11.77 -14.54
N GLN A 59 11.50 11.75 -15.55
CA GLN A 59 10.23 11.05 -15.46
C GLN A 59 10.39 9.52 -15.54
N ILE A 60 11.32 9.00 -16.35
CA ILE A 60 11.68 7.56 -16.33
C ILE A 60 12.21 7.17 -14.95
N LYS A 61 13.10 7.98 -14.36
CA LYS A 61 13.62 7.76 -12.99
C LYS A 61 12.51 7.79 -11.94
N SER A 62 11.56 8.71 -12.07
CA SER A 62 10.42 8.82 -11.16
C SER A 62 9.42 7.66 -11.25
N ALA A 63 9.48 6.87 -12.33
CA ALA A 63 8.62 5.72 -12.51
C ALA A 63 9.15 4.44 -11.83
N HIS A 64 10.29 4.53 -11.12
CA HIS A 64 10.83 3.46 -10.27
C HIS A 64 11.22 2.16 -10.99
N PHE A 65 11.40 2.17 -12.31
CA PHE A 65 12.06 1.09 -13.05
C PHE A 65 13.56 1.08 -12.77
N THR A 66 14.13 -0.11 -12.63
CA THR A 66 15.55 -0.31 -12.26
C THR A 66 16.30 -1.19 -13.26
N SER A 67 15.62 -1.66 -14.30
CA SER A 67 16.22 -2.37 -15.43
C SER A 67 15.59 -1.86 -16.73
N PHE A 68 16.36 -1.84 -17.82
CA PHE A 68 15.91 -1.31 -19.11
C PHE A 68 16.36 -2.19 -20.28
N ARG A 69 15.51 -2.35 -21.30
CA ARG A 69 15.90 -2.96 -22.58
C ARG A 69 16.19 -1.86 -23.59
N TYR A 70 17.39 -1.87 -24.16
CA TYR A 70 17.88 -0.91 -25.13
C TYR A 70 18.00 -1.58 -26.49
N CYS A 71 17.14 -1.22 -27.44
CA CYS A 71 17.23 -1.72 -28.81
C CYS A 71 18.32 -0.95 -29.59
N VAL A 72 19.13 -1.67 -30.35
CA VAL A 72 20.19 -1.14 -31.23
C VAL A 72 20.24 -1.93 -32.53
N ASN A 73 20.75 -1.34 -33.60
CA ASN A 73 20.96 -2.03 -34.87
C ASN A 73 22.40 -1.82 -35.38
N VAL A 74 22.77 -2.58 -36.41
CA VAL A 74 24.11 -2.55 -37.03
C VAL A 74 24.51 -1.13 -37.47
N GLU A 75 23.61 -0.40 -38.12
CA GLU A 75 23.86 0.98 -38.58
C GLU A 75 24.18 1.94 -37.42
N THR A 76 23.47 1.79 -36.30
CA THR A 76 23.68 2.59 -35.09
C THR A 76 25.03 2.29 -34.44
N CYS A 77 25.46 1.03 -34.43
CA CYS A 77 26.80 0.65 -33.95
C CYS A 77 27.94 1.20 -34.83
N ASN A 78 27.63 1.58 -36.06
CA ASN A 78 28.57 2.22 -36.99
C ASN A 78 28.57 3.76 -36.87
N ASP A 79 27.66 4.36 -36.10
CA ASP A 79 27.64 5.79 -35.79
C ASP A 79 28.13 6.05 -34.35
N GLU A 80 29.38 6.48 -34.20
CA GLU A 80 30.01 6.74 -32.90
C GLU A 80 29.20 7.73 -32.04
N ARG A 81 28.56 8.73 -32.64
CA ARG A 81 27.81 9.74 -31.87
C ARG A 81 26.51 9.15 -31.33
N ALA A 82 25.84 8.31 -32.10
CA ALA A 82 24.63 7.62 -31.66
C ALA A 82 24.95 6.63 -30.55
N LEU A 83 26.03 5.86 -30.70
CA LEU A 83 26.52 4.93 -29.70
C LEU A 83 26.87 5.63 -28.38
N ASP A 84 27.60 6.76 -28.44
CA ASP A 84 27.92 7.57 -27.26
C ASP A 84 26.66 8.08 -26.54
N ARG A 85 25.62 8.48 -27.29
CA ARG A 85 24.35 8.92 -26.70
C ARG A 85 23.59 7.79 -26.03
N MET A 86 23.59 6.59 -26.63
CA MET A 86 23.00 5.40 -26.01
C MET A 86 23.70 5.07 -24.69
N VAL A 87 25.03 5.02 -24.68
CA VAL A 87 25.84 4.71 -23.49
C VAL A 87 25.65 5.78 -22.40
N ALA A 88 25.54 7.06 -22.79
CA ALA A 88 25.23 8.14 -21.87
C ALA A 88 23.82 7.98 -21.25
N LEU A 89 22.82 7.61 -22.06
CA LEU A 89 21.46 7.33 -21.59
C LEU A 89 21.44 6.13 -20.62
N MET A 90 22.15 5.05 -20.93
CA MET A 90 22.32 3.89 -20.04
C MET A 90 22.92 4.34 -18.71
N SER A 91 24.02 5.09 -18.77
CA SER A 91 24.69 5.63 -17.56
C SER A 91 23.78 6.54 -16.74
N GLN A 92 22.87 7.29 -17.39
CA GLN A 92 21.91 8.14 -16.70
C GLN A 92 20.80 7.35 -16.03
N LEU A 93 20.27 6.30 -16.66
CA LEU A 93 19.09 5.56 -16.18
C LEU A 93 19.45 4.40 -15.23
N GLY A 94 20.62 3.79 -15.39
CA GLY A 94 21.11 2.67 -14.58
C GLY A 94 21.92 1.67 -15.41
N ASN A 95 22.83 0.93 -14.77
CA ASN A 95 23.72 -0.04 -15.41
C ASN A 95 23.13 -1.45 -15.55
N ARG A 96 21.84 -1.64 -15.24
CA ARG A 96 21.15 -2.94 -15.26
C ARG A 96 20.15 -3.01 -16.41
N GLY A 97 20.17 -4.09 -17.18
CA GLY A 97 19.32 -4.18 -18.38
C GLY A 97 19.76 -5.19 -19.42
N ILE A 98 19.06 -5.15 -20.56
CA ILE A 98 19.43 -5.88 -21.78
C ILE A 98 19.76 -4.86 -22.87
N VAL A 99 20.84 -5.09 -23.61
CA VAL A 99 21.00 -4.50 -24.94
C VAL A 99 20.63 -5.56 -25.96
N CYS A 100 19.68 -5.22 -26.82
CA CYS A 100 19.14 -6.09 -27.85
C CYS A 100 19.55 -5.57 -29.23
N MET A 101 20.33 -6.35 -29.97
CA MET A 101 20.71 -5.97 -31.33
C MET A 101 19.87 -6.70 -32.37
N TRP A 102 19.39 -5.93 -33.34
CA TRP A 102 18.71 -6.42 -34.52
C TRP A 102 19.60 -6.21 -35.75
N ASP A 103 19.48 -7.10 -36.72
CA ASP A 103 19.99 -6.82 -38.07
C ASP A 103 18.97 -5.96 -38.83
N THR A 104 19.42 -5.07 -39.70
CA THR A 104 18.55 -4.14 -40.40
C THR A 104 17.87 -4.81 -41.60
N ASN A 105 16.62 -4.47 -41.87
CA ASN A 105 15.95 -4.94 -43.09
C ASN A 105 16.68 -4.51 -44.37
N GLN A 106 16.76 -5.38 -45.37
CA GLN A 106 17.28 -5.00 -46.68
C GLN A 106 16.35 -3.97 -47.36
N PRO A 107 16.86 -3.14 -48.30
CA PRO A 107 16.02 -2.22 -49.05
C PRO A 107 14.84 -2.93 -49.75
N GLY A 108 13.62 -2.66 -49.29
CA GLY A 108 12.37 -3.25 -49.81
C GLY A 108 11.70 -4.27 -48.89
N GLU A 109 12.35 -4.70 -47.82
CA GLU A 109 11.74 -5.48 -46.74
C GLU A 109 10.93 -4.56 -45.79
N VAL A 110 9.83 -5.09 -45.25
CA VAL A 110 8.94 -4.40 -44.30
C VAL A 110 8.87 -5.21 -43.00
N GLU A 111 8.54 -4.56 -41.88
CA GLU A 111 8.39 -5.21 -40.56
C GLU A 111 9.66 -5.91 -40.07
N HIS A 112 9.67 -7.22 -39.81
CA HIS A 112 10.80 -7.97 -39.23
C HIS A 112 11.73 -8.63 -40.27
N GLY A 113 11.58 -8.26 -41.55
CA GLY A 113 12.41 -8.81 -42.63
C GLY A 113 12.22 -10.32 -42.81
N ASN A 114 13.29 -11.02 -43.19
CA ASN A 114 13.29 -12.46 -43.39
C ASN A 114 13.71 -13.28 -42.15
N GLY A 115 13.99 -12.63 -41.02
CA GLY A 115 14.37 -13.28 -39.76
C GLY A 115 15.77 -13.91 -39.76
N ARG A 116 16.66 -13.47 -40.66
CA ARG A 116 18.07 -13.88 -40.74
C ARG A 116 19.01 -12.69 -40.64
N ILE A 117 20.23 -12.95 -40.19
CA ILE A 117 21.32 -11.99 -40.26
C ILE A 117 21.78 -11.89 -41.73
N ASN A 118 21.85 -10.67 -42.25
CA ASN A 118 22.27 -10.30 -43.58
C ASN A 118 23.75 -10.59 -43.83
N ASP A 119 24.61 -10.11 -42.94
CA ASP A 119 26.04 -10.30 -42.97
C ASP A 119 26.54 -10.59 -41.55
N VAL A 120 26.85 -11.86 -41.30
CA VAL A 120 27.26 -12.35 -39.98
C VAL A 120 28.55 -11.68 -39.52
N ASP A 121 29.44 -11.36 -40.45
CA ASP A 121 30.73 -10.77 -40.13
C ASP A 121 30.59 -9.28 -39.76
N ASP A 122 29.76 -8.52 -40.48
CA ASP A 122 29.45 -7.13 -40.14
C ASP A 122 28.66 -7.04 -38.83
N PHE A 123 27.71 -7.95 -38.61
CA PHE A 123 26.95 -8.05 -37.38
C PHE A 123 27.85 -8.29 -36.14
N ALA A 124 28.82 -9.20 -36.27
CA ALA A 124 29.82 -9.44 -35.24
C ALA A 124 30.72 -8.22 -35.00
N ASP A 125 31.14 -7.51 -36.06
CA ASP A 125 31.95 -6.30 -35.92
C ASP A 125 31.15 -5.14 -35.28
N ALA A 126 29.84 -5.05 -35.52
CA ALA A 126 28.94 -4.13 -34.82
C ALA A 126 28.83 -4.45 -33.32
N TRP A 127 28.62 -5.73 -32.97
CA TRP A 127 28.63 -6.20 -31.57
C TRP A 127 29.95 -5.87 -30.87
N LYS A 128 31.07 -6.05 -31.56
CA LYS A 128 32.40 -5.72 -31.03
C LYS A 128 32.54 -4.24 -30.69
N LYS A 129 32.09 -3.35 -31.58
CA LYS A 129 32.12 -1.88 -31.36
C LYS A 129 31.26 -1.48 -30.17
N LEU A 130 30.04 -2.02 -30.10
CA LEU A 130 29.12 -1.79 -28.99
C LEU A 130 29.71 -2.28 -27.66
N TYR A 131 30.17 -3.54 -27.62
CA TYR A 131 30.68 -4.15 -26.40
C TYR A 131 31.89 -3.40 -25.84
N GLN A 132 32.78 -2.89 -26.69
CA GLN A 132 33.89 -2.02 -26.24
C GLN A 132 33.46 -0.76 -25.48
N ARG A 133 32.22 -0.29 -25.66
CA ARG A 133 31.68 0.87 -24.94
C ARG A 133 30.92 0.48 -23.67
N ILE A 134 30.27 -0.68 -23.66
CA ILE A 134 29.42 -1.15 -22.55
C ILE A 134 30.07 -2.23 -21.68
N GLU A 135 31.27 -2.69 -22.01
CA GLU A 135 32.03 -3.69 -21.24
C GLU A 135 32.10 -3.36 -19.73
N PRO A 136 32.34 -2.10 -19.31
CA PRO A 136 32.36 -1.75 -17.89
C PRO A 136 31.00 -1.84 -17.17
N LEU A 137 29.89 -1.96 -17.91
CA LEU A 137 28.53 -2.10 -17.38
C LEU A 137 28.24 -3.59 -17.22
N ASP A 138 28.72 -4.20 -16.14
CA ASP A 138 28.67 -5.64 -15.87
C ASP A 138 27.25 -6.20 -15.62
N GLU A 139 26.32 -5.35 -15.19
CA GLU A 139 24.89 -5.69 -15.03
C GLU A 139 24.07 -5.64 -16.34
N ILE A 140 24.69 -5.37 -17.49
CA ILE A 140 24.04 -5.42 -18.81
C ILE A 140 24.18 -6.81 -19.45
N GLN A 141 23.07 -7.42 -19.82
CA GLN A 141 23.03 -8.65 -20.64
C GLN A 141 22.93 -8.31 -22.13
N LEU A 142 23.40 -9.24 -22.98
CA LEU A 142 23.58 -9.05 -24.42
C LEU A 142 22.66 -10.01 -25.18
N GLU A 143 21.53 -9.50 -25.65
CA GLU A 143 20.58 -10.26 -26.49
C GLU A 143 21.00 -10.11 -27.95
N ILE A 144 21.61 -11.17 -28.48
CA ILE A 144 22.48 -11.08 -29.65
C ILE A 144 21.70 -10.88 -30.94
N PHE A 145 20.56 -11.53 -31.09
CA PHE A 145 19.75 -11.42 -32.29
C PHE A 145 18.31 -11.80 -32.01
N ASN A 146 17.41 -10.85 -32.21
CA ASN A 146 16.01 -11.01 -31.88
C ASN A 146 15.18 -11.63 -33.01
N GLU A 147 14.33 -12.61 -32.66
CA GLU A 147 13.37 -13.31 -33.54
C GLU A 147 13.96 -14.05 -34.76
N PRO A 148 14.72 -15.15 -34.55
CA PRO A 148 15.31 -15.98 -35.61
C PRO A 148 14.32 -16.91 -36.32
N PHE A 149 13.17 -16.39 -36.79
CA PHE A 149 12.19 -17.19 -37.54
C PHE A 149 12.65 -17.63 -38.94
N GLY A 150 13.72 -17.03 -39.47
CA GLY A 150 14.27 -17.33 -40.79
C GLY A 150 15.27 -18.48 -40.86
N TYR A 151 15.66 -19.06 -39.73
CA TYR A 151 16.62 -20.18 -39.68
C TYR A 151 15.91 -21.54 -39.86
N ASP A 152 16.54 -22.44 -40.60
CA ASP A 152 15.95 -23.75 -40.93
C ASP A 152 16.08 -24.75 -39.76
N SER A 153 17.04 -24.53 -38.86
CA SER A 153 17.30 -25.38 -37.69
C SER A 153 17.93 -24.61 -36.53
N ALA A 154 17.80 -25.15 -35.31
CA ALA A 154 18.38 -24.54 -34.10
C ALA A 154 19.90 -24.66 -34.08
N GLU A 155 20.44 -25.71 -34.69
CA GLU A 155 21.87 -25.93 -34.87
C GLU A 155 22.49 -24.86 -35.77
N GLU A 156 21.86 -24.54 -36.91
CA GLU A 156 22.32 -23.47 -37.81
C GLU A 156 22.27 -22.09 -37.14
N TYR A 157 21.18 -21.79 -36.42
CA TYR A 157 21.06 -20.57 -35.63
C TYR A 157 22.16 -20.49 -34.58
N LEU A 158 22.36 -21.56 -33.80
CA LEU A 158 23.34 -21.61 -32.72
C LEU A 158 24.78 -21.51 -33.24
N ASP A 159 25.12 -22.16 -34.35
CA ASP A 159 26.44 -22.05 -34.99
C ASP A 159 26.71 -20.61 -35.43
N THR A 160 25.70 -19.95 -36.02
CA THR A 160 25.79 -18.55 -36.42
C THR A 160 25.99 -17.63 -35.21
N MET A 161 25.21 -17.81 -34.14
CA MET A 161 25.34 -17.01 -32.93
C MET A 161 26.69 -17.24 -32.21
N ASN A 162 27.18 -18.48 -32.14
CA ASN A 162 28.49 -18.75 -31.56
C ASN A 162 29.62 -18.08 -32.37
N HIS A 163 29.53 -18.07 -33.71
CA HIS A 163 30.49 -17.33 -34.54
C HIS A 163 30.47 -15.83 -34.23
N VAL A 164 29.28 -15.23 -34.09
CA VAL A 164 29.13 -13.81 -33.69
C VAL A 164 29.75 -13.57 -32.31
N ILE A 165 29.41 -14.38 -31.30
CA ILE A 165 29.94 -14.29 -29.92
C ILE A 165 31.47 -14.35 -29.92
N GLU A 166 32.04 -15.36 -30.59
CA GLU A 166 33.49 -15.60 -30.63
C GLU A 166 34.23 -14.48 -31.35
N LYS A 167 33.74 -14.05 -32.52
CA LYS A 167 34.36 -12.98 -33.31
C LYS A 167 34.28 -11.62 -32.62
N ALA A 168 33.15 -11.30 -32.00
CA ALA A 168 32.95 -10.06 -31.28
C ALA A 168 33.66 -10.02 -29.91
N GLY A 169 34.02 -11.19 -29.37
CA GLY A 169 34.66 -11.32 -28.06
C GLY A 169 33.68 -11.15 -26.89
N LEU A 170 32.41 -11.55 -27.09
CA LEU A 170 31.37 -11.40 -26.08
C LEU A 170 31.50 -12.49 -25.00
N PRO A 171 31.32 -12.14 -23.72
CA PRO A 171 31.28 -13.12 -22.64
C PRO A 171 29.99 -13.95 -22.72
N LYS A 172 30.13 -15.24 -23.05
CA LYS A 172 29.01 -16.17 -23.30
C LYS A 172 28.01 -16.27 -22.13
N ASP A 173 28.45 -16.03 -20.90
CA ASP A 173 27.62 -16.02 -19.68
C ASP A 173 26.77 -14.75 -19.52
N ARG A 174 27.05 -13.68 -20.29
CA ARG A 174 26.20 -12.48 -20.39
C ARG A 174 25.31 -12.48 -21.64
N CYS A 175 25.43 -13.49 -22.49
CA CYS A 175 24.69 -13.57 -23.73
C CYS A 175 23.32 -14.21 -23.51
N ILE A 176 22.31 -13.64 -24.15
CA ILE A 176 20.95 -14.17 -24.24
C ILE A 176 20.72 -14.53 -25.71
N LEU A 177 20.22 -15.74 -25.96
CA LEU A 177 19.76 -16.17 -27.28
C LEU A 177 18.25 -16.39 -27.28
N ASP A 178 17.62 -15.98 -28.36
CA ASP A 178 16.19 -16.15 -28.60
C ASP A 178 15.82 -17.59 -28.93
N GLY A 179 14.57 -17.95 -28.64
CA GLY A 179 13.98 -19.15 -29.19
C GLY A 179 13.85 -19.08 -30.72
N LEU A 180 13.62 -20.22 -31.37
CA LEU A 180 13.26 -20.20 -32.79
C LEU A 180 11.82 -19.70 -33.00
N ARG A 181 11.53 -19.28 -34.25
CA ARG A 181 10.26 -18.69 -34.69
C ARG A 181 10.08 -17.28 -34.10
N TYR A 182 8.94 -16.95 -33.51
CA TYR A 182 8.74 -15.70 -32.76
C TYR A 182 9.24 -15.85 -31.32
N ALA A 183 10.43 -16.46 -31.17
CA ALA A 183 11.08 -16.80 -29.91
C ALA A 183 10.27 -17.69 -28.93
N GLU A 184 9.26 -18.43 -29.41
CA GLU A 184 8.46 -19.31 -28.55
C GLU A 184 9.06 -20.71 -28.36
N ASP A 185 9.92 -21.17 -29.28
CA ASP A 185 10.54 -22.51 -29.24
C ASP A 185 11.95 -22.45 -28.64
N ILE A 186 12.02 -22.12 -27.35
CA ILE A 186 13.28 -22.08 -26.60
C ILE A 186 13.90 -23.48 -26.40
N ARG A 187 13.10 -24.54 -26.47
CA ARG A 187 13.55 -25.92 -26.25
C ARG A 187 14.45 -26.42 -27.37
N SER A 188 14.18 -26.04 -28.62
CA SER A 188 15.03 -26.43 -29.74
C SER A 188 16.43 -25.84 -29.59
N VAL A 189 16.54 -24.58 -29.19
CA VAL A 189 17.81 -23.89 -28.93
C VAL A 189 18.55 -24.49 -27.72
N ALA A 190 17.83 -24.79 -26.63
CA ALA A 190 18.41 -25.50 -25.48
C ALA A 190 18.97 -26.89 -25.88
N ARG A 191 18.22 -27.66 -26.67
CA ARG A 191 18.60 -29.00 -27.13
C ARG A 191 19.75 -28.98 -28.14
N ALA A 192 19.86 -27.93 -28.95
CA ALA A 192 20.98 -27.70 -29.85
C ALA A 192 22.29 -27.45 -29.07
N GLY A 193 22.23 -27.19 -27.77
CA GLY A 193 23.38 -27.13 -26.87
C GLY A 193 23.70 -25.74 -26.33
N TRP A 194 22.79 -24.76 -26.47
CA TRP A 194 22.96 -23.48 -25.80
C TRP A 194 22.83 -23.65 -24.28
N THR A 195 23.83 -23.17 -23.53
CA THR A 195 23.87 -23.28 -22.07
C THR A 195 23.68 -21.93 -21.36
N GLY A 196 23.64 -20.83 -22.11
CA GLY A 196 23.41 -19.48 -21.58
C GLY A 196 21.94 -19.21 -21.29
N THR A 197 21.60 -17.94 -21.07
CA THR A 197 20.22 -17.51 -20.85
C THR A 197 19.43 -17.56 -22.16
N LEU A 198 18.17 -18.00 -22.11
CA LEU A 198 17.24 -18.05 -23.24
C LEU A 198 16.20 -16.95 -23.14
N ALA A 199 16.01 -16.21 -24.21
CA ALA A 199 14.91 -15.27 -24.36
C ALA A 199 13.63 -15.99 -24.76
N TYR A 200 12.53 -15.67 -24.08
CA TYR A 200 11.20 -16.15 -24.41
C TYR A 200 10.26 -14.97 -24.58
N HIS A 201 9.58 -14.94 -25.73
CA HIS A 201 8.58 -13.91 -26.01
C HIS A 201 7.18 -14.39 -25.67
N PHE A 202 6.22 -13.49 -25.48
CA PHE A 202 4.82 -13.87 -25.29
C PHE A 202 3.86 -12.85 -25.92
N TYR A 203 2.88 -13.34 -26.69
CA TYR A 203 1.87 -12.49 -27.33
C TYR A 203 0.44 -13.08 -27.21
N PRO A 204 -0.61 -12.24 -27.01
CA PRO A 204 -2.01 -12.66 -26.91
C PRO A 204 -2.52 -13.39 -28.15
N ASN A 205 -1.97 -13.09 -29.32
CA ASN A 205 -2.48 -13.65 -30.57
C ASN A 205 -2.04 -15.11 -30.82
N TRP A 206 -1.25 -15.69 -29.92
CA TRP A 206 -0.81 -17.10 -30.01
C TRP A 206 -1.94 -18.12 -29.94
N LEU A 207 -3.04 -17.77 -29.27
CA LEU A 207 -4.21 -18.64 -29.18
C LEU A 207 -5.29 -18.20 -30.17
N PRO A 208 -5.93 -19.14 -30.90
CA PRO A 208 -7.04 -18.83 -31.78
C PRO A 208 -8.21 -18.17 -31.04
N GLN A 209 -8.97 -17.34 -31.75
CA GLN A 209 -10.18 -16.71 -31.21
C GLN A 209 -11.13 -17.76 -30.62
N GLY A 210 -11.58 -17.54 -29.38
CA GLY A 210 -12.39 -18.49 -28.61
C GLY A 210 -11.57 -19.41 -27.67
N GLN A 211 -10.24 -19.46 -27.81
CA GLN A 211 -9.34 -20.15 -26.87
C GLN A 211 -8.52 -19.18 -26.01
N GLN A 212 -8.66 -17.88 -26.22
CA GLN A 212 -7.92 -16.79 -25.55
C GLN A 212 -8.40 -16.57 -24.10
N THR A 213 -8.21 -17.59 -23.25
CA THR A 213 -8.52 -17.55 -21.81
C THR A 213 -7.23 -17.59 -20.99
N ALA A 214 -7.28 -17.07 -19.77
CA ALA A 214 -6.11 -17.06 -18.86
C ALA A 214 -5.55 -18.47 -18.64
N GLU A 215 -6.41 -19.47 -18.46
CA GLU A 215 -6.00 -20.87 -18.24
C GLU A 215 -5.27 -21.43 -19.45
N ASN A 216 -5.71 -21.10 -20.66
CA ASN A 216 -5.07 -21.59 -21.88
C ASN A 216 -3.73 -20.89 -22.13
N TYR A 217 -3.64 -19.58 -21.92
CA TYR A 217 -2.36 -18.87 -22.00
C TYR A 217 -1.38 -19.41 -20.97
N SER A 218 -1.83 -19.61 -19.73
CA SER A 218 -0.99 -20.14 -18.66
C SER A 218 -0.41 -21.51 -19.03
N ARG A 219 -1.25 -22.39 -19.58
CA ARG A 219 -0.84 -23.72 -20.01
C ARG A 219 0.19 -23.67 -21.14
N VAL A 220 -0.04 -22.88 -22.19
CA VAL A 220 0.91 -22.75 -23.31
C VAL A 220 2.28 -22.28 -22.81
N ILE A 221 2.31 -21.27 -21.94
CA ILE A 221 3.58 -20.78 -21.38
C ILE A 221 4.26 -21.88 -20.55
N GLN A 222 3.53 -22.52 -19.63
CA GLN A 222 4.09 -23.60 -18.83
C GLN A 222 4.64 -24.75 -19.69
N ASP A 223 3.97 -25.10 -20.77
CA ASP A 223 4.38 -26.16 -21.70
C ASP A 223 5.64 -25.77 -22.51
N SER A 224 5.80 -24.48 -22.85
CA SER A 224 7.00 -23.95 -23.51
C SER A 224 8.21 -23.94 -22.58
N LEU A 225 8.02 -23.59 -21.30
CA LEU A 225 9.09 -23.51 -20.31
C LEU A 225 9.42 -24.87 -19.66
N ALA A 226 8.57 -25.88 -19.85
CA ALA A 226 8.79 -27.21 -19.27
C ALA A 226 10.07 -27.87 -19.80
N ASP A 227 10.81 -28.51 -18.89
CA ASP A 227 12.03 -29.27 -19.18
C ASP A 227 13.17 -28.43 -19.81
N VAL A 228 13.21 -27.13 -19.52
CA VAL A 228 14.30 -26.22 -19.94
C VAL A 228 15.19 -25.91 -18.73
N ASP A 229 16.40 -26.47 -18.69
CA ASP A 229 17.32 -26.26 -17.54
C ASP A 229 18.01 -24.89 -17.54
N ASN A 230 18.00 -24.21 -18.70
CA ASN A 230 18.56 -22.88 -18.89
C ASN A 230 17.89 -21.84 -17.99
N LYS A 231 18.64 -20.76 -17.74
CA LYS A 231 18.07 -19.50 -17.28
C LYS A 231 17.16 -18.94 -18.37
N ILE A 232 16.04 -18.35 -17.97
CA ILE A 232 15.05 -17.78 -18.90
C ILE A 232 14.89 -16.29 -18.62
N ALA A 233 15.03 -15.47 -19.65
CA ALA A 233 14.63 -14.06 -19.64
C ALA A 233 13.36 -13.92 -20.48
N ILE A 234 12.31 -13.32 -19.94
CA ILE A 234 11.15 -12.94 -20.75
C ILE A 234 11.48 -11.58 -21.34
N THR A 235 11.98 -11.52 -22.57
CA THR A 235 12.52 -10.28 -23.14
C THR A 235 11.46 -9.45 -23.88
N GLU A 236 10.36 -10.08 -24.28
CA GLU A 236 9.19 -9.43 -24.86
C GLU A 236 7.86 -10.02 -24.38
N PHE A 237 6.92 -9.13 -24.03
CA PHE A 237 5.55 -9.47 -23.65
C PHE A 237 4.62 -8.43 -24.27
N GLY A 238 3.86 -8.78 -25.32
CA GLY A 238 3.15 -7.83 -26.17
C GLY A 238 1.63 -7.80 -25.95
N VAL A 239 1.11 -6.98 -25.03
CA VAL A 239 -0.35 -6.84 -24.82
C VAL A 239 -0.79 -5.37 -24.81
N ASP A 240 -2.04 -5.07 -25.19
CA ASP A 240 -2.60 -3.70 -25.10
C ASP A 240 -3.28 -3.46 -23.74
N LEU A 241 -2.61 -2.70 -22.86
CA LEU A 241 -3.11 -2.40 -21.51
C LEU A 241 -3.83 -1.05 -21.42
N ARG A 242 -4.03 -0.30 -22.51
CA ARG A 242 -4.66 1.04 -22.48
C ARG A 242 -6.07 1.05 -21.90
N ARG A 243 -6.76 -0.10 -21.93
CA ARG A 243 -8.14 -0.28 -21.45
C ARG A 243 -8.20 -1.00 -20.10
N PHE A 244 -7.06 -1.39 -19.55
CA PHE A 244 -6.96 -2.05 -18.26
C PHE A 244 -6.97 -1.01 -17.13
N ASP A 245 -7.90 -1.17 -16.17
CA ASP A 245 -7.98 -0.34 -14.96
C ASP A 245 -7.81 -1.26 -13.75
N PRO A 246 -6.68 -1.20 -13.02
CA PRO A 246 -6.44 -2.08 -11.88
C PRO A 246 -7.45 -1.88 -10.74
N ARG A 247 -8.15 -0.74 -10.71
CA ARG A 247 -9.18 -0.40 -9.71
C ARG A 247 -10.56 -0.98 -10.04
N ARG A 248 -10.77 -1.43 -11.26
CA ARG A 248 -12.03 -2.05 -11.70
C ARG A 248 -11.74 -3.50 -12.00
N ARG A 249 -12.30 -4.43 -11.22
CA ARG A 249 -12.39 -5.85 -11.63
C ARG A 249 -13.21 -5.93 -12.92
N SER A 250 -12.59 -5.71 -14.07
CA SER A 250 -13.31 -5.68 -15.33
C SER A 250 -13.84 -7.10 -15.60
N ARG A 251 -15.16 -7.18 -15.82
CA ARG A 251 -15.89 -8.41 -16.19
C ARG A 251 -15.94 -8.60 -17.71
N ARG A 252 -14.97 -8.12 -18.48
CA ARG A 252 -15.00 -8.24 -19.95
C ARG A 252 -14.08 -9.34 -20.47
N SER A 253 -14.55 -10.01 -21.52
CA SER A 253 -13.83 -10.99 -22.34
C SER A 253 -12.76 -10.30 -23.20
N ASP A 254 -11.78 -9.68 -22.55
CA ASP A 254 -10.67 -9.00 -23.20
C ASP A 254 -9.45 -9.94 -23.28
N LYS A 255 -8.95 -10.17 -24.50
CA LYS A 255 -7.84 -11.11 -24.76
C LYS A 255 -6.55 -10.66 -24.08
N ASP A 256 -6.31 -9.36 -24.00
CA ASP A 256 -5.08 -8.78 -23.44
C ASP A 256 -5.06 -8.93 -21.92
N VAL A 257 -6.23 -8.77 -21.28
CA VAL A 257 -6.41 -9.02 -19.84
C VAL A 257 -6.30 -10.51 -19.51
N ALA A 258 -6.86 -11.38 -20.36
CA ALA A 258 -6.74 -12.83 -20.19
C ALA A 258 -5.29 -13.30 -20.37
N ALA A 259 -4.58 -12.77 -21.36
CA ALA A 259 -3.17 -13.05 -21.62
C ALA A 259 -2.28 -12.66 -20.44
N LEU A 260 -2.49 -11.46 -19.87
CA LEU A 260 -1.77 -11.01 -18.68
C LEU A 260 -2.00 -11.90 -17.46
N ARG A 261 -3.25 -12.29 -17.19
CA ARG A 261 -3.57 -13.20 -16.07
C ARG A 261 -2.97 -14.59 -16.28
N GLY A 262 -3.07 -15.13 -17.49
CA GLY A 262 -2.48 -16.43 -17.80
C GLY A 262 -0.96 -16.43 -17.68
N PHE A 263 -0.32 -15.34 -18.09
CA PHE A 263 1.11 -15.12 -17.88
C PHE A 263 1.49 -15.10 -16.40
N GLU A 264 0.75 -14.36 -15.57
CA GLU A 264 0.94 -14.35 -14.10
C GLU A 264 0.85 -15.76 -13.49
N ASP A 265 -0.22 -16.48 -13.82
CA ASP A 265 -0.44 -17.84 -13.34
C ASP A 265 0.67 -18.80 -13.79
N ALA A 266 1.14 -18.67 -15.04
CA ALA A 266 2.22 -19.49 -15.56
C ALA A 266 3.53 -19.25 -14.81
N LEU A 267 3.94 -18.00 -14.64
CA LEU A 267 5.19 -17.67 -13.95
C LEU A 267 5.19 -18.17 -12.51
N ILE A 268 4.09 -17.99 -11.78
CA ILE A 268 3.94 -18.53 -10.41
C ILE A 268 4.07 -20.06 -10.43
N ALA A 269 3.43 -20.73 -11.39
CA ALA A 269 3.45 -22.19 -11.48
C ALA A 269 4.82 -22.75 -11.88
N THR A 270 5.54 -22.13 -12.82
CA THR A 270 6.86 -22.59 -13.27
C THR A 270 7.94 -22.31 -12.23
N ILE A 271 7.90 -21.16 -11.54
CA ILE A 271 8.81 -20.87 -10.42
C ILE A 271 8.61 -21.89 -9.29
N LYS A 272 7.36 -22.24 -8.96
CA LYS A 272 7.08 -23.30 -7.96
C LYS A 272 7.63 -24.67 -8.36
N LYS A 273 7.77 -24.94 -9.65
CA LYS A 273 8.39 -26.17 -10.18
C LYS A 273 9.92 -26.09 -10.24
N GLY A 274 10.52 -24.97 -9.87
CA GLY A 274 11.98 -24.78 -9.81
C GLY A 274 12.61 -24.13 -11.04
N GLN A 275 11.80 -23.61 -11.98
CA GLN A 275 12.32 -22.93 -13.17
C GLN A 275 13.07 -21.63 -12.79
N ARG A 276 14.22 -21.39 -13.41
CA ARG A 276 15.03 -20.18 -13.19
C ARG A 276 14.67 -19.09 -14.19
N ILE A 277 13.75 -18.20 -13.78
CA ILE A 277 13.38 -17.01 -14.55
C ILE A 277 14.17 -15.82 -13.99
N GLU A 278 15.07 -15.25 -14.80
CA GLU A 278 15.99 -14.19 -14.35
C GLU A 278 15.32 -12.83 -14.34
N GLU A 279 14.74 -12.43 -15.46
CA GLU A 279 14.19 -11.09 -15.66
C GLU A 279 12.97 -11.13 -16.60
N THR A 280 12.08 -10.16 -16.46
CA THR A 280 10.97 -9.94 -17.40
C THR A 280 10.95 -8.49 -17.88
N TYR A 281 10.93 -8.32 -19.19
CA TYR A 281 10.90 -7.07 -19.93
C TYR A 281 9.60 -7.02 -20.72
N HIS A 282 8.86 -5.94 -20.59
CA HIS A 282 7.51 -5.86 -21.13
C HIS A 282 7.45 -4.87 -22.28
N TRP A 283 6.72 -5.25 -23.33
CA TRP A 283 6.53 -4.45 -24.51
C TRP A 283 5.06 -4.08 -24.66
N HIS A 284 4.74 -2.80 -24.59
CA HIS A 284 3.35 -2.35 -24.74
C HIS A 284 3.18 -1.72 -26.11
N GLY A 285 2.43 -2.36 -27.03
CA GLY A 285 1.98 -1.69 -28.26
C GLY A 285 2.16 -2.41 -29.59
N TRP A 286 2.16 -3.75 -29.62
CA TRP A 286 2.15 -4.52 -30.88
C TRP A 286 1.09 -3.99 -31.89
N ASP A 287 -0.11 -3.62 -31.42
CA ASP A 287 -1.19 -3.10 -32.27
C ASP A 287 -1.12 -1.59 -32.57
N ASN A 288 -0.01 -0.89 -32.25
CA ASN A 288 0.15 0.57 -32.44
C ASN A 288 1.31 1.00 -33.35
N HIS A 289 1.85 0.11 -34.19
CA HIS A 289 2.98 0.44 -35.09
C HIS A 289 4.21 0.99 -34.32
N ASP A 290 4.59 0.37 -33.20
CA ASP A 290 5.75 0.77 -32.38
C ASP A 290 5.70 2.18 -31.78
N ALA A 291 4.54 2.84 -31.79
CA ALA A 291 4.34 4.13 -31.14
C ALA A 291 4.22 3.98 -29.61
N TYR A 292 5.25 3.46 -28.95
CA TYR A 292 5.32 3.42 -27.49
C TYR A 292 5.68 4.80 -26.93
N SER A 293 4.66 5.57 -26.54
CA SER A 293 4.85 6.78 -25.76
C SER A 293 4.66 6.46 -24.28
N PHE A 294 5.75 6.19 -23.58
CA PHE A 294 5.77 6.08 -22.10
C PHE A 294 5.05 7.25 -21.40
N TRP A 295 4.96 8.39 -22.09
CA TRP A 295 4.40 9.67 -21.62
C TRP A 295 2.87 9.77 -21.69
N ASP A 296 2.19 8.79 -22.30
CA ASP A 296 0.73 8.71 -22.24
C ASP A 296 0.31 8.14 -20.88
N GLU A 297 -0.53 8.86 -20.14
CA GLU A 297 -1.05 8.48 -18.82
C GLU A 297 -1.68 7.07 -18.83
N ARG A 298 -2.17 6.60 -19.98
CA ARG A 298 -2.73 5.25 -20.15
C ARG A 298 -1.68 4.14 -20.17
N ASN A 299 -0.45 4.44 -20.59
CA ASN A 299 0.66 3.49 -20.62
C ASN A 299 1.32 3.32 -19.23
N ALA A 300 1.17 4.32 -18.35
CA ALA A 300 1.66 4.28 -16.96
C ALA A 300 0.95 3.22 -16.09
N TYR A 301 -0.36 2.99 -16.30
CA TYR A 301 -1.11 1.95 -15.57
C TYR A 301 -0.68 0.52 -15.94
N GLY A 302 -0.30 0.29 -17.20
CA GLY A 302 0.27 -0.99 -17.62
C GLY A 302 1.63 -1.26 -16.96
N ALA A 303 2.48 -0.23 -16.94
CA ALA A 303 3.76 -0.22 -16.24
C ALA A 303 3.63 -0.51 -14.72
N GLU A 304 2.64 0.08 -14.06
CA GLU A 304 2.33 -0.17 -12.65
C GLU A 304 1.91 -1.63 -12.38
N ARG A 305 1.10 -2.22 -13.25
CA ARG A 305 0.65 -3.61 -13.09
C ARG A 305 1.78 -4.62 -13.30
N ILE A 306 2.70 -4.33 -14.21
CA ILE A 306 3.92 -5.12 -14.44
C ILE A 306 4.78 -5.14 -13.17
N ARG A 307 4.96 -3.99 -12.53
CA ARG A 307 5.67 -3.87 -11.26
C ARG A 307 5.02 -4.72 -10.16
N ASP A 308 3.69 -4.70 -10.05
CA ASP A 308 2.96 -5.52 -9.05
C ASP A 308 3.16 -7.03 -9.28
N LEU A 309 3.13 -7.48 -10.53
CA LEU A 309 3.35 -8.88 -10.89
C LEU A 309 4.78 -9.31 -10.54
N GLN A 310 5.78 -8.49 -10.85
CA GLN A 310 7.18 -8.76 -10.51
C GLN A 310 7.45 -8.77 -9.00
N ASN A 311 6.81 -7.88 -8.25
CA ASN A 311 6.85 -7.93 -6.78
C ASN A 311 6.27 -9.25 -6.25
N THR A 312 5.16 -9.71 -6.82
CA THR A 312 4.55 -11.00 -6.46
C THR A 312 5.48 -12.18 -6.74
N LEU A 313 6.20 -12.16 -7.87
CA LEU A 313 7.21 -13.17 -8.21
C LEU A 313 8.39 -13.13 -7.25
N ARG A 314 8.90 -11.93 -6.94
CA ARG A 314 10.01 -11.73 -5.98
C ARG A 314 9.66 -12.29 -4.61
N THR A 315 8.47 -11.97 -4.08
CA THR A 315 7.99 -12.49 -2.79
C THR A 315 7.82 -14.00 -2.84
N THR A 316 7.27 -14.56 -3.93
CA THR A 316 7.09 -16.01 -4.09
C THR A 316 8.43 -16.75 -4.11
N THR A 317 9.42 -16.25 -4.87
CA THR A 317 10.76 -16.83 -4.95
C THR A 317 11.51 -16.73 -3.62
N GLN A 318 11.41 -15.60 -2.91
CA GLN A 318 12.01 -15.43 -1.57
C GLN A 318 11.35 -16.35 -0.52
N SER A 319 10.02 -16.56 -0.61
CA SER A 319 9.29 -17.52 0.22
C SER A 319 9.71 -18.97 -0.03
N LEU A 320 9.95 -19.34 -1.30
CA LEU A 320 10.44 -20.68 -1.67
C LEU A 320 11.90 -20.90 -1.25
N ALA A 321 12.76 -19.88 -1.44
CA ALA A 321 14.16 -19.91 -1.02
C ALA A 321 14.29 -20.02 0.52
N SER A 322 13.48 -19.27 1.28
CA SER A 322 13.45 -19.33 2.75
C SER A 322 12.90 -20.66 3.28
N LYS A 323 11.97 -21.31 2.57
CA LYS A 323 11.52 -22.69 2.88
C LYS A 323 12.59 -23.76 2.66
N GLN A 324 13.60 -23.51 1.81
CA GLN A 324 14.75 -24.43 1.63
C GLN A 324 15.94 -24.10 2.55
N THR A 325 16.13 -22.84 2.97
CA THR A 325 17.23 -22.43 3.88
C THR A 325 16.92 -22.61 5.37
N THR A 326 15.66 -22.88 5.75
CA THR A 326 15.26 -23.05 7.16
C THR A 326 15.81 -24.31 7.85
N ALA A 327 16.63 -25.11 7.16
CA ALA A 327 17.23 -26.32 7.74
C ALA A 327 18.52 -26.09 8.54
N LYS A 328 19.16 -24.90 8.56
CA LYS A 328 20.30 -24.56 9.46
C LYS A 328 20.86 -23.14 9.17
N THR A 329 20.49 -22.12 9.97
CA THR A 329 21.41 -21.12 10.57
C THR A 329 20.65 -19.98 11.27
N ASP A 330 20.95 -19.84 12.57
CA ASP A 330 20.78 -18.75 13.52
C ASP A 330 19.46 -17.96 13.73
N GLN A 331 19.12 -17.86 15.02
CA GLN A 331 17.94 -17.18 15.59
C GLN A 331 17.99 -15.66 15.38
N ARG A 332 17.54 -15.16 14.22
CA ARG A 332 17.05 -13.77 14.14
C ARG A 332 15.73 -13.69 14.90
N ASP A 333 15.57 -12.61 15.67
CA ASP A 333 14.33 -12.29 16.36
C ASP A 333 13.16 -12.33 15.37
N ARG A 334 12.23 -13.28 15.56
CA ARG A 334 11.09 -13.52 14.67
C ARG A 334 9.94 -12.55 14.90
N ARG A 335 10.09 -11.61 15.83
CA ARG A 335 9.05 -10.64 16.16
C ARG A 335 8.86 -9.63 15.01
N PRO A 336 7.61 -9.25 14.68
CA PRO A 336 7.32 -8.39 13.56
C PRO A 336 7.69 -6.93 13.86
N ASN A 337 8.00 -6.16 12.81
CA ASN A 337 7.92 -4.71 12.89
C ASN A 337 6.44 -4.29 12.93
N ILE A 338 6.15 -3.14 13.54
CA ILE A 338 4.80 -2.60 13.65
C ILE A 338 4.82 -1.14 13.21
N ILE A 339 4.00 -0.79 12.23
CA ILE A 339 3.74 0.58 11.82
C ILE A 339 2.31 0.94 12.19
N TRP A 340 2.17 1.95 13.03
CA TRP A 340 0.90 2.54 13.42
C TRP A 340 0.73 3.87 12.66
N VAL A 341 -0.14 3.84 11.64
CA VAL A 341 -0.57 5.01 10.87
C VAL A 341 -1.87 5.54 11.46
N MET A 342 -1.82 6.73 12.04
CA MET A 342 -2.93 7.37 12.72
C MET A 342 -3.40 8.60 11.95
N ALA A 343 -4.61 8.60 11.43
CA ALA A 343 -5.22 9.75 10.77
C ALA A 343 -5.99 10.62 11.78
N GLU A 344 -5.92 11.95 11.60
CA GLU A 344 -6.59 12.93 12.46
C GLU A 344 -8.02 13.23 12.02
N ASP A 345 -8.97 13.25 12.95
CA ASP A 345 -10.36 13.70 12.70
C ASP A 345 -11.06 12.92 11.56
N ILE A 346 -10.89 11.60 11.54
CA ILE A 346 -11.42 10.72 10.49
C ILE A 346 -12.44 9.72 11.06
N SER A 347 -13.55 9.51 10.34
CA SER A 347 -14.48 8.41 10.61
C SER A 347 -14.52 7.44 9.43
N THR A 348 -15.58 6.64 9.29
CA THR A 348 -15.65 5.57 8.30
C THR A 348 -16.09 6.06 6.91
N GLU A 349 -15.91 7.33 6.57
CA GLU A 349 -16.17 7.85 5.21
C GLU A 349 -15.05 7.45 4.23
N LEU A 350 -14.84 6.15 4.05
CA LEU A 350 -13.84 5.53 3.17
C LEU A 350 -14.54 4.62 2.14
N SER A 351 -13.94 4.37 0.98
CA SER A 351 -14.57 3.52 -0.05
C SER A 351 -14.68 2.07 0.41
N CYS A 352 -13.69 1.53 1.14
CA CYS A 352 -13.80 0.21 1.77
C CYS A 352 -14.89 0.15 2.84
N TYR A 353 -15.36 1.26 3.39
CA TYR A 353 -16.53 1.31 4.29
C TYR A 353 -17.81 1.66 3.52
N ASP A 354 -17.83 1.42 2.20
CA ASP A 354 -18.95 1.61 1.29
C ASP A 354 -19.41 3.07 1.12
N HIS A 355 -18.56 4.05 1.44
CA HIS A 355 -18.89 5.45 1.23
C HIS A 355 -18.83 5.80 -0.28
N PRO A 356 -19.93 6.27 -0.91
CA PRO A 356 -20.08 6.28 -2.37
C PRO A 356 -19.31 7.40 -3.09
N ALA A 357 -18.95 8.47 -2.38
CA ALA A 357 -18.39 9.69 -2.98
C ALA A 357 -16.87 9.85 -2.83
N VAL A 358 -16.21 8.95 -2.11
CA VAL A 358 -14.76 9.03 -1.79
C VAL A 358 -14.01 7.91 -2.50
N GLN A 359 -12.76 8.16 -2.89
CA GLN A 359 -11.88 7.16 -3.49
C GLN A 359 -10.62 6.96 -2.63
N THR A 360 -10.53 5.82 -1.95
CA THR A 360 -9.37 5.47 -1.10
C THR A 360 -8.72 4.15 -1.53
N PRO A 361 -8.16 4.06 -2.74
CA PRO A 361 -7.65 2.79 -3.28
C PRO A 361 -6.51 2.16 -2.46
N ASN A 362 -5.71 2.96 -1.74
CA ASN A 362 -4.63 2.41 -0.91
C ASN A 362 -5.17 1.82 0.39
N MET A 363 -6.14 2.48 1.03
CA MET A 363 -6.87 1.94 2.18
C MET A 363 -7.72 0.72 1.79
N ASP A 364 -8.32 0.73 0.60
CA ASP A 364 -9.05 -0.43 0.05
C ASP A 364 -8.13 -1.63 -0.13
N ARG A 365 -6.94 -1.41 -0.73
CA ARG A 365 -5.91 -2.44 -0.85
C ARG A 365 -5.44 -2.94 0.52
N LEU A 366 -5.24 -2.03 1.49
CA LEU A 366 -4.86 -2.42 2.86
C LEU A 366 -5.96 -3.28 3.52
N ALA A 367 -7.24 -2.98 3.28
CA ALA A 367 -8.36 -3.78 3.77
C ALA A 367 -8.45 -5.14 3.09
N ASP A 368 -8.22 -5.21 1.78
CA ASP A 368 -8.19 -6.47 1.00
C ASP A 368 -7.03 -7.38 1.42
N GLU A 369 -5.87 -6.80 1.76
CA GLU A 369 -4.68 -7.52 2.24
C GLU A 369 -4.75 -7.83 3.75
N GLY A 370 -5.66 -7.19 4.48
CA GLY A 370 -5.74 -7.22 5.94
C GLY A 370 -7.11 -7.62 6.48
N VAL A 371 -7.42 -7.13 7.68
CA VAL A 371 -8.71 -7.27 8.35
C VAL A 371 -9.26 -5.88 8.63
N ARG A 372 -10.54 -5.66 8.28
CA ARG A 372 -11.26 -4.40 8.50
C ARG A 372 -12.27 -4.55 9.63
N TYR A 373 -12.25 -3.64 10.59
CA TYR A 373 -13.22 -3.59 11.69
C TYR A 373 -14.27 -2.51 11.44
N THR A 374 -15.55 -2.85 11.56
CA THR A 374 -16.65 -1.89 11.28
C THR A 374 -17.10 -1.09 12.50
N HIS A 375 -16.70 -1.50 13.70
CA HIS A 375 -17.17 -0.94 14.97
C HIS A 375 -16.00 -0.64 15.93
N ALA A 376 -15.05 0.19 15.50
CA ALA A 376 -13.94 0.64 16.33
C ALA A 376 -14.20 2.04 16.89
N PHE A 377 -14.13 2.20 18.21
CA PHE A 377 -14.48 3.43 18.91
C PHE A 377 -13.32 3.97 19.74
N CYS A 378 -13.02 5.26 19.59
CA CYS A 378 -12.12 5.95 20.50
C CYS A 378 -12.79 6.18 21.85
N THR A 379 -11.98 6.37 22.90
CA THR A 379 -12.49 6.57 24.27
C THR A 379 -12.75 8.04 24.59
N ALA A 380 -12.29 8.96 23.74
CA ALA A 380 -12.52 10.39 23.86
C ALA A 380 -12.70 11.01 22.47
N PRO A 381 -13.65 11.93 22.27
CA PRO A 381 -13.92 12.52 20.96
C PRO A 381 -12.99 13.70 20.66
N SER A 382 -11.75 13.70 21.16
CA SER A 382 -10.79 14.79 20.99
C SER A 382 -9.36 14.24 20.93
N CYS A 383 -8.52 14.87 20.10
CA CYS A 383 -7.22 14.33 19.72
C CYS A 383 -6.32 14.11 20.93
N THR A 384 -6.17 15.12 21.79
CA THR A 384 -5.26 15.06 22.93
C THR A 384 -5.70 13.99 23.95
N PRO A 385 -6.93 13.98 24.50
CA PRO A 385 -7.33 12.94 25.45
C PRO A 385 -7.33 11.54 24.83
N SER A 386 -7.76 11.39 23.56
CA SER A 386 -7.78 10.10 22.87
C SER A 386 -6.38 9.52 22.69
N ARG A 387 -5.42 10.32 22.20
CA ARG A 387 -4.02 9.90 22.02
C ARG A 387 -3.34 9.54 23.34
N ASN A 388 -3.65 10.26 24.43
CA ASN A 388 -3.12 9.92 25.76
C ASN A 388 -3.72 8.60 26.27
N ALA A 389 -4.98 8.30 25.95
CA ALA A 389 -5.59 7.01 26.27
C ALA A 389 -4.94 5.87 25.46
N MET A 390 -4.77 6.06 24.15
CA MET A 390 -4.12 5.08 23.27
C MET A 390 -2.65 4.82 23.63
N ILE A 391 -1.85 5.85 23.87
CA ILE A 391 -0.42 5.66 24.17
C ILE A 391 -0.19 5.01 25.54
N THR A 392 -1.16 5.06 26.46
CA THR A 392 -1.07 4.39 27.77
C THR A 392 -1.84 3.06 27.81
N GLY A 393 -2.79 2.85 26.88
CA GLY A 393 -3.73 1.73 26.90
C GLY A 393 -4.73 1.78 28.07
N VAL A 394 -4.96 2.98 28.62
CA VAL A 394 -5.78 3.24 29.82
C VAL A 394 -6.72 4.39 29.53
N TYR A 395 -7.94 4.35 30.06
CA TYR A 395 -8.89 5.46 29.92
C TYR A 395 -8.28 6.78 30.40
N GLN A 396 -8.49 7.84 29.62
CA GLN A 396 -8.02 9.19 29.92
C GLN A 396 -8.55 9.74 31.26
N THR A 397 -9.74 9.30 31.67
CA THR A 397 -10.34 9.65 32.96
C THR A 397 -9.66 8.95 34.15
N ARG A 398 -9.00 7.82 33.92
CA ARG A 398 -8.26 7.07 34.95
C ARG A 398 -6.81 7.57 35.08
N THR A 399 -6.19 7.98 33.96
CA THR A 399 -4.86 8.62 33.96
C THR A 399 -4.88 10.05 34.48
N GLY A 400 -6.03 10.74 34.39
CA GLY A 400 -6.11 12.18 34.70
C GLY A 400 -5.84 13.08 33.48
N THR A 401 -5.77 12.49 32.28
CA THR A 401 -5.51 13.17 31.01
C THR A 401 -6.80 13.38 30.21
N GLN A 402 -7.94 13.56 30.86
CA GLN A 402 -9.24 13.77 30.20
C GLN A 402 -9.48 15.21 29.73
N ASN A 403 -8.83 16.18 30.39
CA ASN A 403 -8.99 17.59 30.09
C ASN A 403 -8.10 17.99 28.91
N GLN A 404 -8.70 18.39 27.79
CA GLN A 404 -7.95 18.75 26.59
C GLN A 404 -6.91 19.84 26.89
N ARG A 405 -5.68 19.63 26.40
CA ARG A 405 -4.53 20.55 26.51
C ARG A 405 -4.14 20.93 27.95
N SER A 406 -4.64 20.21 28.96
CA SER A 406 -4.28 20.39 30.36
C SER A 406 -3.21 19.39 30.78
N LYS A 407 -2.06 19.86 31.25
CA LYS A 407 -0.95 18.98 31.64
C LYS A 407 -1.12 18.46 33.06
N ILE A 408 -0.67 17.23 33.28
CA ILE A 408 -0.43 16.64 34.60
C ILE A 408 1.08 16.50 34.84
N ASP A 409 1.50 16.48 36.09
CA ASP A 409 2.93 16.39 36.44
C ASP A 409 3.50 15.00 36.21
N GLN A 410 2.69 13.95 36.39
CA GLN A 410 3.09 12.57 36.18
C GLN A 410 1.88 11.66 35.97
N LEU A 411 2.08 10.56 35.24
CA LEU A 411 1.09 9.48 35.16
C LEU A 411 0.89 8.83 36.55
N PRO A 412 -0.27 8.19 36.80
CA PRO A 412 -0.48 7.41 38.02
C PRO A 412 0.57 6.31 38.17
N GLU A 413 0.90 5.99 39.43
CA GLU A 413 1.95 5.02 39.75
C GLU A 413 1.77 3.69 38.99
N GLY A 414 2.87 3.22 38.38
CA GLY A 414 2.92 1.96 37.63
C GLY A 414 2.43 2.05 36.18
N ILE A 415 1.65 3.06 35.79
CA ILE A 415 1.21 3.25 34.41
C ILE A 415 2.35 3.85 33.59
N ARG A 416 2.65 3.23 32.46
CA ARG A 416 3.69 3.71 31.54
C ARG A 416 3.16 3.72 30.10
N PRO A 417 3.68 4.60 29.23
CA PRO A 417 3.37 4.55 27.81
C PRO A 417 3.76 3.20 27.19
N ILE A 418 3.02 2.76 26.17
CA ILE A 418 3.31 1.53 25.43
C ILE A 418 4.69 1.56 24.78
N THR A 419 5.18 2.73 24.37
CA THR A 419 6.51 2.86 23.77
C THR A 419 7.61 2.51 24.75
N SER A 420 7.49 2.90 26.02
CA SER A 420 8.44 2.48 27.06
C SER A 420 8.38 0.98 27.33
N LEU A 421 7.20 0.36 27.25
CA LEU A 421 7.07 -1.10 27.34
C LEU A 421 7.69 -1.82 26.14
N LEU A 422 7.60 -1.24 24.94
CA LEU A 422 8.23 -1.74 23.72
C LEU A 422 9.76 -1.61 23.76
N GLN A 423 10.27 -0.46 24.20
CA GLN A 423 11.70 -0.21 24.41
C GLN A 423 12.31 -1.24 25.37
N ASP A 424 11.65 -1.50 26.51
CA ASP A 424 12.09 -2.53 27.46
C ASP A 424 12.11 -3.94 26.85
N ALA A 425 11.25 -4.20 25.87
CA ALA A 425 11.22 -5.45 25.12
C ALA A 425 12.23 -5.51 23.95
N GLY A 426 13.05 -4.46 23.78
CA GLY A 426 14.10 -4.37 22.78
C GLY A 426 13.67 -3.82 21.42
N TYR A 427 12.43 -3.32 21.30
CA TYR A 427 11.99 -2.64 20.09
C TYR A 427 12.63 -1.26 19.97
N TYR A 428 13.00 -0.88 18.75
CA TYR A 428 13.28 0.51 18.42
C TYR A 428 11.98 1.26 18.19
N THR A 429 11.77 2.39 18.86
CA THR A 429 10.55 3.20 18.74
C THR A 429 10.81 4.46 17.92
N ALA A 430 10.07 4.63 16.82
CA ALA A 430 10.23 5.72 15.87
C ALA A 430 8.98 6.59 15.76
N LEU A 431 9.16 7.89 15.56
CA LEU A 431 8.08 8.87 15.42
C LEU A 431 8.18 9.67 14.11
N GLY A 432 7.11 9.71 13.33
CA GLY A 432 6.99 10.53 12.12
C GLY A 432 7.55 9.86 10.88
N CYS A 433 8.82 9.42 10.89
CA CYS A 433 9.44 8.63 9.81
C CYS A 433 9.35 9.29 8.42
N GLY A 434 9.71 10.58 8.36
CA GLY A 434 9.57 11.41 7.15
C GLY A 434 8.22 12.11 7.03
N TYR A 435 7.30 11.89 7.97
CA TYR A 435 5.98 12.49 8.04
C TYR A 435 5.73 13.17 9.39
N SER A 436 4.49 13.58 9.66
CA SER A 436 4.13 14.23 10.93
C SER A 436 4.32 13.28 12.11
N GLY A 437 5.11 13.74 13.08
CA GLY A 437 5.38 13.06 14.36
C GLY A 437 4.57 13.63 15.52
N LYS A 438 3.34 14.09 15.29
CA LYS A 438 2.51 14.70 16.34
C LYS A 438 2.14 13.66 17.41
N THR A 439 2.30 14.05 18.68
CA THR A 439 1.96 13.19 19.84
C THR A 439 0.86 13.78 20.71
N ASP A 440 0.88 15.08 21.00
CA ASP A 440 -0.05 15.76 21.91
C ASP A 440 -0.09 15.15 23.32
N MET A 441 1.06 14.93 23.94
CA MET A 441 1.15 14.35 25.30
C MET A 441 0.83 15.37 26.39
N MET A 442 0.08 14.94 27.40
CA MET A 442 -0.31 15.76 28.56
C MET A 442 0.45 15.45 29.84
N PHE A 443 1.44 14.57 29.78
CA PHE A 443 2.35 14.24 30.87
C PHE A 443 3.80 14.37 30.38
N PRO A 444 4.79 14.54 31.28
CA PRO A 444 6.20 14.52 30.90
C PRO A 444 6.57 13.18 30.26
N ALA A 445 7.03 13.23 29.01
CA ALA A 445 7.30 12.05 28.20
C ALA A 445 8.72 12.13 27.60
N THR A 446 9.73 12.28 28.46
CA THR A 446 11.14 12.26 28.04
C THR A 446 11.46 10.90 27.42
N ASN A 447 12.09 10.89 26.23
CA ASN A 447 12.45 9.67 25.49
C ASN A 447 11.26 8.76 25.16
N LEU A 448 10.08 9.35 24.89
CA LEU A 448 8.90 8.59 24.47
C LEU A 448 9.14 7.74 23.21
N PHE A 449 10.07 8.17 22.36
CA PHE A 449 10.55 7.45 21.18
C PHE A 449 12.09 7.52 21.14
N ASP A 450 12.74 6.51 20.58
CA ASP A 450 14.20 6.43 20.42
C ASP A 450 14.73 7.35 19.30
N GLY A 451 13.90 7.60 18.28
CA GLY A 451 14.22 8.56 17.23
C GLY A 451 13.05 8.84 16.31
N ASN A 452 13.36 9.44 15.16
CA ASN A 452 12.36 9.95 14.23
C ASN A 452 12.19 9.11 12.96
N ASP A 453 12.95 8.03 12.81
CA ASP A 453 12.85 7.14 11.66
C ASP A 453 13.32 5.73 12.01
N TRP A 454 12.58 4.70 11.59
CA TRP A 454 12.93 3.30 11.89
C TRP A 454 14.24 2.85 11.25
N SER A 455 14.77 3.56 10.25
CA SER A 455 16.10 3.28 9.67
C SER A 455 17.25 3.47 10.66
N GLN A 456 17.04 4.19 11.76
CA GLN A 456 18.04 4.43 12.80
C GLN A 456 18.21 3.25 13.78
N ARG A 457 17.36 2.22 13.68
CA ARG A 457 17.46 1.01 14.52
C ARG A 457 18.73 0.22 14.22
N ALA A 458 19.14 -0.62 15.18
CA ALA A 458 20.24 -1.55 14.94
C ALA A 458 19.85 -2.64 13.91
N ALA A 459 20.83 -3.19 13.19
CA ALA A 459 20.59 -4.24 12.20
C ALA A 459 19.89 -5.46 12.85
N GLY A 460 18.74 -5.85 12.29
CA GLY A 460 17.94 -6.96 12.80
C GLY A 460 17.08 -6.65 14.04
N GLN A 461 17.13 -5.42 14.57
CA GLN A 461 16.26 -5.00 15.65
C GLN A 461 14.83 -4.79 15.13
N PRO A 462 13.78 -5.30 15.80
CA PRO A 462 12.40 -4.99 15.46
C PRO A 462 12.08 -3.53 15.82
N PHE A 463 11.12 -2.93 15.13
CA PHE A 463 10.71 -1.55 15.42
C PHE A 463 9.20 -1.37 15.55
N PHE A 464 8.83 -0.33 16.29
CA PHE A 464 7.49 0.25 16.33
C PHE A 464 7.59 1.68 15.80
N ALA A 465 6.82 2.02 14.77
CA ALA A 465 6.78 3.35 14.20
C ALA A 465 5.39 3.95 14.32
N GLN A 466 5.28 5.15 14.87
CA GLN A 466 4.05 5.93 14.88
C GLN A 466 4.13 7.05 13.84
N ILE A 467 3.17 7.07 12.91
CA ILE A 467 3.05 8.07 11.85
C ILE A 467 1.69 8.74 11.97
N THR A 468 1.63 10.07 11.93
CA THR A 468 0.36 10.80 11.89
C THR A 468 0.06 11.35 10.50
N LEU A 469 -1.15 11.09 9.99
CA LEU A 469 -1.71 11.74 8.81
C LEU A 469 -2.63 12.87 9.26
N TYR A 470 -2.39 14.08 8.80
CA TYR A 470 -3.03 15.28 9.36
C TYR A 470 -3.97 15.99 8.38
N HIS A 471 -4.13 15.49 7.15
CA HIS A 471 -4.85 16.25 6.13
C HIS A 471 -6.34 16.32 6.42
N SER A 472 -6.93 15.26 6.98
CA SER A 472 -8.33 15.23 7.43
C SER A 472 -8.63 16.03 8.71
N HIS A 473 -7.60 16.45 9.45
CA HIS A 473 -7.77 17.48 10.47
C HIS A 473 -8.16 18.80 9.82
N ARG A 474 -9.10 19.53 10.41
CA ARG A 474 -9.45 20.88 9.91
C ARG A 474 -8.29 21.84 10.13
N GLN A 475 -7.62 22.19 9.03
CA GLN A 475 -6.46 23.07 8.98
C GLN A 475 -6.87 24.56 8.87
N PRO A 476 -5.93 25.52 8.98
CA PRO A 476 -6.21 26.93 8.69
C PRO A 476 -6.82 27.13 7.30
N ASP A 477 -7.54 28.25 7.12
CA ASP A 477 -8.27 28.57 5.90
C ASP A 477 -7.44 28.37 4.62
N GLY A 478 -8.04 27.71 3.63
CA GLY A 478 -7.44 27.50 2.30
C GLY A 478 -6.69 26.18 2.11
N VAL A 479 -6.41 25.40 3.17
CA VAL A 479 -5.64 24.15 3.01
C VAL A 479 -6.45 23.06 2.32
N TRP A 480 -7.71 22.83 2.70
CA TRP A 480 -8.55 21.85 2.01
C TRP A 480 -8.90 22.30 0.60
N GLU A 481 -9.11 23.61 0.38
CA GLU A 481 -9.31 24.19 -0.94
C GLU A 481 -8.08 23.97 -1.83
N LYS A 482 -6.88 24.08 -1.26
CA LYS A 482 -5.64 23.76 -1.96
C LYS A 482 -5.56 22.28 -2.31
N ILE A 483 -5.83 21.37 -1.36
CA ILE A 483 -5.88 19.91 -1.61
C ILE A 483 -6.85 19.61 -2.77
N ARG A 484 -8.06 20.19 -2.71
CA ARG A 484 -9.06 20.06 -3.77
C ARG A 484 -8.57 20.59 -5.11
N SER A 485 -7.91 21.74 -5.14
CA SER A 485 -7.38 22.35 -6.37
C SER A 485 -6.27 21.51 -7.03
N GLU A 486 -5.56 20.71 -6.23
CA GLU A 486 -4.52 19.79 -6.68
C GLU A 486 -5.09 18.40 -7.02
N SER A 487 -6.33 18.10 -6.61
CA SER A 487 -6.98 16.83 -6.92
C SER A 487 -7.33 16.73 -8.40
N LYS A 488 -7.01 15.58 -8.99
CA LYS A 488 -7.44 15.23 -10.36
C LYS A 488 -8.92 14.81 -10.40
N HIS A 489 -9.52 14.50 -9.25
CA HIS A 489 -10.84 13.86 -9.15
C HIS A 489 -11.66 14.44 -7.97
N PRO A 490 -11.74 15.77 -7.79
CA PRO A 490 -12.31 16.34 -6.58
C PRO A 490 -13.76 15.87 -6.38
N VAL A 491 -14.11 15.57 -5.13
CA VAL A 491 -15.43 15.05 -4.76
C VAL A 491 -16.51 16.02 -5.20
N ASP A 492 -17.55 15.51 -5.86
CA ASP A 492 -18.66 16.32 -6.35
C ASP A 492 -19.60 16.70 -5.20
N PRO A 493 -19.72 17.99 -4.82
CA PRO A 493 -20.61 18.42 -3.76
C PRO A 493 -22.09 18.09 -4.04
N GLY A 494 -22.48 17.92 -5.30
CA GLY A 494 -23.83 17.49 -5.67
C GLY A 494 -24.12 16.03 -5.34
N LYS A 495 -23.09 15.21 -5.09
CA LYS A 495 -23.20 13.76 -4.80
C LYS A 495 -22.95 13.41 -3.34
N VAL A 496 -22.59 14.38 -2.49
CA VAL A 496 -22.41 14.12 -1.06
C VAL A 496 -23.76 13.92 -0.38
N GLU A 497 -23.79 12.96 0.54
CA GLU A 497 -24.93 12.71 1.42
C GLU A 497 -24.67 13.36 2.77
N LEU A 498 -25.49 14.35 3.13
CA LEU A 498 -25.38 15.05 4.41
C LEU A 498 -26.25 14.35 5.45
N PRO A 499 -25.77 14.16 6.70
CA PRO A 499 -26.62 13.80 7.82
C PRO A 499 -27.86 14.71 7.92
N PRO A 500 -29.04 14.18 8.29
CA PRO A 500 -30.32 14.92 8.24
C PRO A 500 -30.44 16.05 9.27
N TYR A 501 -29.48 16.17 10.19
CA TYR A 501 -29.34 17.32 11.09
C TYR A 501 -28.51 18.46 10.47
N PHE A 502 -28.04 18.32 9.22
CA PHE A 502 -27.51 19.41 8.43
C PHE A 502 -28.51 19.90 7.37
N PRO A 503 -28.54 21.21 7.10
CA PRO A 503 -29.33 21.75 6.00
C PRO A 503 -28.70 21.39 4.65
N ASP A 504 -29.55 21.11 3.68
CA ASP A 504 -29.14 20.99 2.28
C ASP A 504 -28.85 22.40 1.71
N ASP A 505 -27.66 22.92 2.03
CA ASP A 505 -27.15 24.22 1.61
C ASP A 505 -25.80 24.02 0.88
N PRO A 506 -25.51 24.79 -0.19
CA PRO A 506 -24.24 24.69 -0.91
C PRO A 506 -22.99 24.78 -0.03
N VAL A 507 -23.01 25.57 1.05
CA VAL A 507 -21.88 25.70 1.98
C VAL A 507 -21.67 24.39 2.75
N CYS A 508 -22.74 23.74 3.21
CA CYS A 508 -22.65 22.46 3.92
C CYS A 508 -22.16 21.35 2.98
N ARG A 509 -22.67 21.29 1.74
CA ARG A 509 -22.21 20.31 0.76
C ARG A 509 -20.73 20.49 0.39
N MET A 510 -20.29 21.74 0.23
CA MET A 510 -18.89 22.04 -0.07
C MET A 510 -17.97 21.68 1.09
N ASP A 511 -18.33 22.03 2.33
CA ASP A 511 -17.55 21.69 3.53
C ASP A 511 -17.36 20.16 3.65
N TRP A 512 -18.41 19.39 3.37
CA TRP A 512 -18.33 17.93 3.35
C TRP A 512 -17.46 17.39 2.23
N ALA A 513 -17.59 17.93 1.01
CA ALA A 513 -16.77 17.52 -0.13
C ALA A 513 -15.27 17.78 0.11
N LEU A 514 -14.93 18.95 0.68
CA LEU A 514 -13.56 19.31 1.06
C LEU A 514 -12.97 18.34 2.10
N TYR A 515 -13.79 17.92 3.07
CA TYR A 515 -13.39 16.88 4.02
C TYR A 515 -13.09 15.55 3.32
N LEU A 516 -13.94 15.12 2.39
CA LEU A 516 -13.70 13.88 1.64
C LEU A 516 -12.46 13.99 0.74
N ASP A 517 -12.22 15.13 0.08
CA ASP A 517 -10.99 15.37 -0.68
C ASP A 517 -9.74 15.23 0.21
N SER A 518 -9.82 15.67 1.47
CA SER A 518 -8.72 15.55 2.43
C SER A 518 -8.45 14.11 2.87
N ILE A 519 -9.48 13.27 2.93
CA ILE A 519 -9.34 11.82 3.16
C ILE A 519 -8.64 11.15 1.97
N GLU A 520 -8.99 11.50 0.72
CA GLU A 520 -8.29 11.00 -0.47
C GLU A 520 -6.81 11.39 -0.45
N ARG A 521 -6.47 12.55 0.13
CA ARG A 521 -5.07 12.96 0.34
C ARG A 521 -4.35 12.11 1.37
N ASP A 522 -5.00 11.76 2.49
CA ASP A 522 -4.44 10.84 3.49
C ASP A 522 -4.25 9.42 2.89
N ASP A 523 -5.14 8.97 1.99
CA ASP A 523 -5.00 7.71 1.26
C ASP A 523 -3.73 7.67 0.40
N LEU A 524 -3.45 8.75 -0.35
CA LEU A 524 -2.22 8.87 -1.13
C LEU A 524 -0.97 8.79 -0.24
N GLN A 525 -1.02 9.40 0.95
CA GLN A 525 0.11 9.36 1.89
C GLN A 525 0.30 7.96 2.49
N LEU A 526 -0.79 7.23 2.78
CA LEU A 526 -0.71 5.82 3.17
C LEU A 526 -0.06 4.98 2.06
N GLY A 527 -0.43 5.20 0.79
CA GLY A 527 0.21 4.56 -0.36
C GLY A 527 1.73 4.76 -0.38
N GLN A 528 2.20 5.99 -0.16
CA GLN A 528 3.64 6.31 -0.07
C GLN A 528 4.35 5.58 1.07
N ILE A 529 3.70 5.45 2.23
CA ILE A 529 4.24 4.69 3.37
C ILE A 529 4.39 3.21 2.99
N MET A 530 3.36 2.62 2.36
CA MET A 530 3.39 1.22 1.91
C MET A 530 4.44 0.99 0.82
N ASP A 531 4.61 1.93 -0.10
CA ASP A 531 5.65 1.86 -1.13
C ASP A 531 7.05 1.90 -0.52
N ARG A 532 7.27 2.70 0.53
CA ARG A 532 8.54 2.68 1.28
C ARG A 532 8.78 1.33 1.95
N VAL A 533 7.77 0.76 2.60
CA VAL A 533 7.84 -0.58 3.24
C VAL A 533 8.23 -1.65 2.23
N ARG A 534 7.68 -1.60 1.02
CA ARG A 534 8.01 -2.50 -0.10
C ARG A 534 9.42 -2.27 -0.63
N ALA A 535 9.79 -1.02 -0.87
CA ALA A 535 11.11 -0.65 -1.39
C ALA A 535 12.25 -1.09 -0.46
N GLU A 536 12.04 -0.98 0.85
CA GLU A 536 12.99 -1.43 1.88
C GLU A 536 12.98 -2.97 2.10
N GLY A 537 12.07 -3.71 1.45
CA GLY A 537 12.02 -5.18 1.53
C GLY A 537 11.61 -5.72 2.91
N ILE A 538 10.90 -4.92 3.71
CA ILE A 538 10.48 -5.30 5.08
C ILE A 538 8.99 -5.66 5.16
N GLU A 539 8.27 -5.64 4.05
CA GLU A 539 6.81 -5.84 3.97
C GLU A 539 6.33 -7.17 4.60
N GLU A 540 7.04 -8.27 4.38
CA GLU A 540 6.67 -9.61 4.88
C GLU A 540 6.87 -9.77 6.39
N ASN A 541 7.61 -8.86 7.03
CA ASN A 541 7.83 -8.85 8.48
C ASN A 541 7.21 -7.61 9.15
N THR A 542 6.33 -6.87 8.48
CA THR A 542 5.78 -5.62 9.01
C THR A 542 4.26 -5.65 9.06
N ILE A 543 3.73 -5.52 10.27
CA ILE A 543 2.31 -5.30 10.53
C ILE A 543 2.02 -3.81 10.36
N VAL A 544 0.96 -3.48 9.64
CA VAL A 544 0.53 -2.09 9.41
C VAL A 544 -0.88 -1.91 9.95
N ILE A 545 -1.04 -0.97 10.88
CA ILE A 545 -2.30 -0.59 11.51
C ILE A 545 -2.66 0.80 11.01
N PHE A 546 -3.78 0.92 10.29
CA PHE A 546 -4.40 2.20 9.95
C PHE A 546 -5.60 2.45 10.87
N ILE A 547 -5.61 3.61 11.55
CA ILE A 547 -6.68 3.96 12.48
C ILE A 547 -6.90 5.48 12.57
N GLY A 548 -8.11 5.91 12.93
CA GLY A 548 -8.36 7.29 13.36
C GLY A 548 -8.04 7.55 14.84
N ASP A 549 -7.69 8.78 15.20
CA ASP A 549 -7.54 9.18 16.61
C ASP A 549 -8.88 9.53 17.29
N ASN A 550 -9.78 10.19 16.55
CA ASN A 550 -11.16 10.47 16.90
C ASN A 550 -11.99 10.65 15.62
N GLY A 551 -13.33 10.70 15.77
CA GLY A 551 -14.24 10.84 14.65
C GLY A 551 -14.15 12.18 13.92
N ARG A 552 -14.94 12.30 12.85
CA ARG A 552 -14.93 13.41 11.87
C ARG A 552 -15.06 14.78 12.52
N CYS A 553 -14.40 15.80 11.95
CA CYS A 553 -14.38 17.13 12.58
C CYS A 553 -15.72 17.89 12.55
N HIS A 554 -16.71 17.49 11.74
CA HIS A 554 -17.99 18.20 11.60
C HIS A 554 -18.79 18.30 12.92
N LEU A 555 -19.80 19.18 12.97
CA LEU A 555 -20.68 19.33 14.13
C LEU A 555 -21.30 17.98 14.54
N ARG A 556 -21.46 17.76 15.85
CA ARG A 556 -21.79 16.47 16.48
C ARG A 556 -20.77 15.35 16.27
N GLY A 557 -19.69 15.57 15.53
CA GLY A 557 -18.53 14.69 15.42
C GLY A 557 -17.55 14.96 16.55
N LYS A 558 -16.30 15.28 16.21
CA LYS A 558 -15.26 15.71 17.16
C LYS A 558 -15.83 16.66 18.22
N CYS A 559 -15.37 16.43 19.44
CA CYS A 559 -15.82 16.99 20.72
C CYS A 559 -17.12 16.37 21.26
N TRP A 560 -17.81 15.45 20.59
CA TRP A 560 -19.07 14.86 21.06
C TRP A 560 -19.03 13.32 21.12
N LEU A 561 -19.79 12.74 22.05
CA LEU A 561 -19.85 11.28 22.28
C LEU A 561 -20.84 10.53 21.37
N TYR A 562 -21.26 11.18 20.28
CA TYR A 562 -22.02 10.54 19.20
C TYR A 562 -21.10 9.68 18.34
N ASP A 563 -21.64 8.74 17.55
CA ASP A 563 -20.85 7.85 16.69
C ASP A 563 -20.00 8.65 15.70
N PRO A 564 -20.48 9.77 15.10
CA PRO A 564 -19.65 10.67 14.32
C PRO A 564 -18.38 11.18 15.02
N GLY A 565 -18.34 11.25 16.35
CA GLY A 565 -17.19 11.70 17.13
C GLY A 565 -16.34 10.57 17.73
N LEU A 566 -16.90 9.36 17.82
CA LEU A 566 -16.27 8.21 18.47
C LEU A 566 -15.85 7.10 17.50
N LEU A 567 -16.64 6.84 16.45
CA LEU A 567 -16.38 5.81 15.46
C LEU A 567 -15.18 6.22 14.60
N VAL A 568 -14.17 5.37 14.56
CA VAL A 568 -12.95 5.56 13.78
C VAL A 568 -12.76 4.38 12.81
N PRO A 569 -12.12 4.60 11.64
CA PRO A 569 -11.73 3.49 10.79
C PRO A 569 -10.64 2.66 11.51
N LEU A 570 -10.62 1.35 11.25
CA LEU A 570 -9.59 0.44 11.74
C LEU A 570 -9.36 -0.68 10.73
N ILE A 571 -8.15 -0.68 10.15
CA ILE A 571 -7.68 -1.68 9.20
C ILE A 571 -6.32 -2.18 9.66
N ILE A 572 -6.13 -3.50 9.73
CA ILE A 572 -4.86 -4.09 10.14
C ILE A 572 -4.39 -5.12 9.11
N ARG A 573 -3.26 -4.84 8.47
CA ARG A 573 -2.55 -5.79 7.61
C ARG A 573 -1.51 -6.52 8.44
N ASP A 574 -1.66 -7.84 8.52
CA ASP A 574 -0.70 -8.72 9.19
C ASP A 574 -0.22 -9.82 8.22
N PRO A 575 1.05 -9.79 7.78
CA PRO A 575 1.59 -10.72 6.78
C PRO A 575 1.87 -12.12 7.33
N ARG A 576 1.73 -12.36 8.64
CA ARG A 576 2.00 -13.67 9.26
C ARG A 576 1.00 -14.75 8.81
N PRO A 577 1.12 -16.01 9.22
CA PRO A 577 0.15 -17.06 8.85
C PRO A 577 -1.25 -16.79 9.44
N ASP A 578 -2.31 -17.17 8.72
CA ASP A 578 -3.71 -16.95 9.16
C ASP A 578 -4.05 -17.60 10.52
N SER A 579 -3.31 -18.63 10.93
CA SER A 579 -3.44 -19.25 12.25
C SER A 579 -3.04 -18.34 13.42
N GLU A 580 -2.35 -17.24 13.14
CA GLU A 580 -1.85 -16.28 14.11
C GLU A 580 -2.64 -14.96 14.09
N LYS A 581 -3.79 -14.89 13.40
CA LYS A 581 -4.58 -13.66 13.23
C LYS A 581 -6.05 -13.90 13.59
N PRO A 582 -6.83 -12.83 13.85
CA PRO A 582 -8.27 -12.94 14.06
C PRO A 582 -9.06 -13.28 12.77
N GLY A 583 -8.45 -13.09 11.60
CA GLY A 583 -9.06 -13.40 10.31
C GLY A 583 -8.04 -13.43 9.17
N LYS A 584 -8.41 -14.08 8.07
CA LYS A 584 -7.63 -14.06 6.82
C LYS A 584 -7.74 -12.69 6.11
N ALA A 585 -6.87 -12.44 5.14
CA ALA A 585 -6.95 -11.24 4.30
C ALA A 585 -8.36 -11.05 3.68
N GLY A 586 -8.85 -9.81 3.69
CA GLY A 586 -10.19 -9.41 3.24
C GLY A 586 -11.31 -9.70 4.24
N THR A 587 -11.00 -10.14 5.47
CA THR A 587 -12.03 -10.39 6.48
C THR A 587 -12.60 -9.08 7.02
N VAL A 588 -13.93 -9.01 7.14
CA VAL A 588 -14.64 -7.92 7.82
C VAL A 588 -15.09 -8.42 9.20
N ILE A 589 -14.66 -7.73 10.26
CA ILE A 589 -15.02 -8.03 11.65
C ILE A 589 -15.99 -6.96 12.15
N ASN A 590 -17.14 -7.41 12.65
CA ASN A 590 -18.20 -6.53 13.15
C ASN A 590 -18.25 -6.41 14.67
N ASP A 591 -17.28 -6.98 15.39
CA ASP A 591 -17.20 -6.93 16.86
C ASP A 591 -16.89 -5.50 17.34
N LEU A 592 -17.40 -5.11 18.52
CA LEU A 592 -17.09 -3.83 19.14
C LEU A 592 -15.62 -3.78 19.56
N VAL A 593 -14.88 -2.79 19.08
CA VAL A 593 -13.46 -2.54 19.38
C VAL A 593 -13.30 -1.20 20.07
N SER A 594 -12.48 -1.14 21.13
CA SER A 594 -11.99 0.10 21.70
C SER A 594 -10.60 0.41 21.14
N THR A 595 -10.26 1.68 20.92
CA THR A 595 -8.89 2.04 20.53
C THR A 595 -7.83 1.61 21.54
N LEU A 596 -8.19 1.35 22.80
CA LEU A 596 -7.27 0.80 23.82
C LEU A 596 -6.85 -0.64 23.52
N ASP A 597 -7.65 -1.38 22.75
CA ASP A 597 -7.32 -2.74 22.31
C ASP A 597 -6.14 -2.75 21.36
N ILE A 598 -5.96 -1.67 20.60
CA ILE A 598 -4.83 -1.52 19.69
C ILE A 598 -3.54 -1.39 20.49
N SER A 599 -3.57 -0.65 21.60
CA SER A 599 -2.46 -0.57 22.55
C SER A 599 -2.09 -1.94 23.11
N ALA A 600 -3.08 -2.71 23.57
CA ALA A 600 -2.87 -4.07 24.06
C ALA A 600 -2.36 -5.01 22.95
N THR A 601 -2.94 -4.90 21.76
CA THR A 601 -2.55 -5.69 20.57
C THR A 601 -1.11 -5.42 20.17
N VAL A 602 -0.67 -4.16 20.11
CA VAL A 602 0.72 -3.80 19.76
C VAL A 602 1.71 -4.42 20.75
N LEU A 603 1.40 -4.39 22.05
CA LEU A 603 2.24 -5.00 23.09
C LEU A 603 2.28 -6.53 22.96
N ASP A 604 1.13 -7.17 22.74
CA ASP A 604 1.03 -8.62 22.55
C ASP A 604 1.83 -9.08 21.33
N LEU A 605 1.68 -8.39 20.20
CA LEU A 605 2.44 -8.63 18.96
C LEU A 605 3.96 -8.49 19.15
N ALA A 606 4.39 -7.59 20.04
CA ALA A 606 5.79 -7.41 20.40
C ALA A 606 6.32 -8.44 21.40
N GLY A 607 5.48 -9.37 21.86
CA GLY A 607 5.81 -10.37 22.87
C GLY A 607 5.88 -9.81 24.30
N VAL A 608 5.29 -8.64 24.55
CA VAL A 608 5.23 -8.04 25.87
C VAL A 608 4.12 -8.70 26.67
N LYS A 609 4.43 -9.15 27.89
CA LYS A 609 3.39 -9.59 28.83
C LYS A 609 2.50 -8.39 29.19
N LEU A 610 1.22 -8.46 28.82
CA LEU A 610 0.27 -7.38 29.04
C LEU A 610 0.18 -7.00 30.54
N PRO A 611 0.40 -5.71 30.90
CA PRO A 611 0.20 -5.24 32.25
C PRO A 611 -1.27 -5.35 32.68
N GLY A 612 -1.52 -5.76 33.92
CA GLY A 612 -2.88 -5.91 34.45
C GLY A 612 -3.66 -4.59 34.66
N TYR A 613 -3.03 -3.45 34.40
CA TYR A 613 -3.69 -2.13 34.47
C TYR A 613 -4.29 -1.69 33.14
N LEU A 614 -4.00 -2.37 32.01
CA LEU A 614 -4.57 -2.00 30.72
C LEU A 614 -6.09 -2.17 30.76
N ASP A 615 -6.80 -1.21 30.17
CA ASP A 615 -8.27 -1.28 30.05
C ASP A 615 -8.71 -1.93 28.72
N GLY A 616 -7.79 -2.08 27.76
CA GLY A 616 -8.02 -2.77 26.48
C GLY A 616 -7.57 -4.24 26.49
N GLU A 617 -8.04 -4.99 25.50
CA GLU A 617 -7.72 -6.41 25.29
C GLU A 617 -7.06 -6.63 23.92
N THR A 618 -6.22 -7.66 23.78
CA THR A 618 -5.60 -7.98 22.48
C THR A 618 -6.65 -8.51 21.49
N LEU A 619 -6.57 -8.05 20.24
CA LEU A 619 -7.39 -8.53 19.14
C LEU A 619 -6.84 -9.84 18.51
N TRP A 620 -5.62 -10.27 18.89
CA TRP A 620 -4.90 -11.39 18.28
C TRP A 620 -5.08 -12.74 19.00
N SER A 621 -6.06 -12.82 19.91
CA SER A 621 -6.44 -14.08 20.54
C SER A 621 -7.11 -15.03 19.54
N THR A 622 -6.79 -16.33 19.59
CA THR A 622 -7.50 -17.39 18.84
C THR A 622 -8.96 -17.56 19.28
N LYS A 623 -9.33 -16.95 20.40
CA LYS A 623 -10.71 -16.77 20.86
C LYS A 623 -10.84 -15.32 21.35
N PRO A 624 -11.00 -14.34 20.44
CA PRO A 624 -11.19 -12.95 20.84
C PRO A 624 -12.43 -12.89 21.73
N GLN A 625 -12.30 -12.30 22.92
CA GLN A 625 -13.44 -12.14 23.81
C GLN A 625 -14.31 -11.02 23.23
N LYS A 626 -15.50 -11.39 22.74
CA LYS A 626 -16.45 -10.41 22.24
C LYS A 626 -16.98 -9.60 23.41
N ARG A 627 -16.64 -8.31 23.48
CA ARG A 627 -17.26 -7.39 24.44
C ARG A 627 -18.66 -7.02 23.98
N SER A 628 -19.58 -6.87 24.94
CA SER A 628 -20.95 -6.44 24.66
C SER A 628 -21.09 -4.93 24.56
N HIS A 629 -20.12 -4.16 25.06
CA HIS A 629 -20.16 -2.70 25.12
C HIS A 629 -18.76 -2.07 25.18
N VAL A 630 -18.66 -0.80 24.80
CA VAL A 630 -17.50 0.08 24.96
C VAL A 630 -17.90 1.37 25.68
N PHE A 631 -16.94 2.01 26.34
CA PHE A 631 -17.14 3.27 27.05
C PHE A 631 -16.35 4.42 26.45
N ALA A 632 -16.89 5.63 26.57
CA ALA A 632 -16.20 6.86 26.20
C ALA A 632 -16.55 8.01 27.15
N ALA A 633 -15.66 8.98 27.26
CA ALA A 633 -15.80 10.13 28.14
C ALA A 633 -15.25 11.40 27.51
N ARG A 634 -15.92 12.51 27.82
CA ARG A 634 -15.53 13.89 27.50
C ARG A 634 -15.58 14.71 28.78
N ASP A 635 -14.63 15.61 28.96
CA ASP A 635 -14.61 16.55 30.08
C ASP A 635 -14.36 17.98 29.56
N LEU A 636 -13.21 18.59 29.87
CA LEU A 636 -12.85 19.90 29.33
C LEU A 636 -12.50 19.82 27.84
N ILE A 637 -13.23 20.56 27.00
CA ILE A 637 -12.89 20.82 25.60
C ILE A 637 -12.60 22.31 25.47
N ASP A 638 -11.33 22.63 25.20
CA ASP A 638 -10.80 24.00 25.24
C ASP A 638 -11.23 24.72 26.53
N GLU A 639 -12.09 25.73 26.45
CA GLU A 639 -12.57 26.52 27.59
C GLU A 639 -13.87 26.01 28.24
N VAL A 640 -14.51 25.00 27.66
CA VAL A 640 -15.84 24.51 28.08
C VAL A 640 -15.70 23.23 28.90
N LEU A 641 -15.95 23.34 30.21
CA LEU A 641 -16.07 22.17 31.09
C LEU A 641 -17.46 21.54 30.92
N ASP A 642 -17.50 20.40 30.24
CA ASP A 642 -18.74 19.65 29.98
C ASP A 642 -18.50 18.14 30.15
N PRO A 643 -18.42 17.63 31.40
CA PRO A 643 -18.37 16.20 31.68
C PRO A 643 -19.58 15.44 31.10
N ILE A 644 -19.29 14.52 30.18
CA ILE A 644 -20.26 13.62 29.54
C ILE A 644 -19.68 12.21 29.56
N ARG A 645 -20.52 11.20 29.78
CA ARG A 645 -20.14 9.78 29.80
C ARG A 645 -21.04 8.97 28.88
N CYS A 646 -20.47 7.97 28.22
CA CYS A 646 -21.15 7.18 27.20
C CYS A 646 -20.85 5.69 27.37
N VAL A 647 -21.87 4.86 27.20
CA VAL A 647 -21.74 3.42 26.95
C VAL A 647 -22.42 3.09 25.62
N ARG A 648 -21.71 2.34 24.78
CA ARG A 648 -22.15 1.96 23.43
C ARG A 648 -22.12 0.44 23.29
N THR A 649 -23.27 -0.17 23.02
CA THR A 649 -23.40 -1.59 22.66
C THR A 649 -23.37 -1.76 21.14
N HIS A 650 -23.77 -2.90 20.58
CA HIS A 650 -24.01 -3.02 19.13
C HIS A 650 -25.22 -2.20 18.67
N ARG A 651 -26.33 -2.23 19.43
CA ARG A 651 -27.59 -1.61 19.01
C ARG A 651 -27.91 -0.30 19.72
N TYR A 652 -27.72 -0.27 21.03
CA TYR A 652 -28.07 0.88 21.86
C TYR A 652 -26.84 1.71 22.25
N LYS A 653 -27.05 3.01 22.43
CA LYS A 653 -26.09 3.93 23.04
C LYS A 653 -26.79 4.73 24.14
N TYR A 654 -26.16 4.81 25.31
CA TYR A 654 -26.57 5.67 26.39
C TYR A 654 -25.52 6.75 26.66
N ILE A 655 -25.95 8.01 26.77
CA ILE A 655 -25.14 9.17 27.10
C ILE A 655 -25.74 9.85 28.32
N ARG A 656 -24.88 10.23 29.28
CA ARG A 656 -25.25 11.03 30.45
C ARG A 656 -24.52 12.37 30.45
N ASN A 657 -25.29 13.45 30.53
CA ASN A 657 -24.78 14.82 30.60
C ASN A 657 -24.81 15.33 32.04
N TYR A 658 -23.64 15.64 32.60
CA TYR A 658 -23.53 16.18 33.97
C TYR A 658 -23.69 17.70 34.04
N HIS A 659 -23.65 18.37 32.88
CA HIS A 659 -23.89 19.80 32.71
C HIS A 659 -24.94 20.04 31.59
N PRO A 660 -26.22 19.67 31.81
CA PRO A 660 -27.29 19.82 30.83
C PRO A 660 -27.60 21.29 30.48
N GLU A 661 -27.12 22.24 31.27
CA GLU A 661 -27.20 23.67 31.00
C GLU A 661 -26.32 24.13 29.83
N ASN A 662 -25.30 23.37 29.46
CA ASN A 662 -24.46 23.64 28.29
C ASN A 662 -25.17 23.15 27.02
N GLY A 663 -25.22 23.97 25.96
CA GLY A 663 -25.75 23.59 24.65
C GLY A 663 -24.76 22.81 23.77
N TYR A 664 -25.04 22.75 22.46
CA TYR A 664 -24.29 21.96 21.48
C TYR A 664 -23.14 22.70 20.77
N ARG A 665 -22.96 23.99 21.02
CA ARG A 665 -22.05 24.87 20.27
C ARG A 665 -21.24 25.83 21.14
N GLU A 666 -21.12 25.55 22.43
CA GLU A 666 -20.58 26.50 23.42
C GLU A 666 -19.08 26.79 23.25
N CYS A 667 -18.32 25.93 22.57
CA CYS A 667 -16.87 26.09 22.40
C CYS A 667 -16.50 27.04 21.25
N GLU A 668 -15.61 28.00 21.51
CA GLU A 668 -15.11 29.00 20.57
C GLU A 668 -14.47 28.36 19.34
N TYR A 669 -13.70 27.28 19.52
CA TYR A 669 -13.12 26.54 18.39
C TYR A 669 -14.20 26.01 17.43
N VAL A 670 -15.31 25.50 17.97
CA VAL A 670 -16.46 25.03 17.16
C VAL A 670 -17.13 26.21 16.46
N GLN A 671 -17.30 27.34 17.14
CA GLN A 671 -17.93 28.53 16.54
C GLN A 671 -17.11 29.14 15.41
N ALA A 672 -15.79 29.21 15.60
CA ALA A 672 -14.87 29.82 14.63
C ALA A 672 -14.58 28.92 13.42
N HIS A 673 -14.56 27.59 13.58
CA HIS A 673 -14.04 26.67 12.57
C HIS A 673 -15.07 25.69 12.00
N ARG A 674 -16.39 25.96 12.12
CA ARG A 674 -17.44 25.11 11.53
C ARG A 674 -18.30 25.89 10.55
N PRO A 675 -17.99 25.87 9.24
CA PRO A 675 -18.71 26.63 8.21
C PRO A 675 -20.22 26.35 8.16
N MET A 676 -20.64 25.15 8.57
CA MET A 676 -22.05 24.77 8.65
C MET A 676 -22.81 25.52 9.75
N LEU A 677 -22.16 25.97 10.82
CA LEU A 677 -22.84 26.58 11.97
C LEU A 677 -23.51 27.92 11.62
N PRO A 678 -22.82 28.90 10.98
CA PRO A 678 -23.46 30.14 10.55
C PRO A 678 -24.66 29.93 9.59
N VAL A 679 -24.61 28.89 8.75
CA VAL A 679 -25.71 28.52 7.86
C VAL A 679 -26.93 28.06 8.67
N ILE A 680 -26.71 27.17 9.64
CA ILE A 680 -27.75 26.68 10.54
C ILE A 680 -28.34 27.84 11.34
N GLU A 681 -27.53 28.72 11.89
CA GLU A 681 -27.99 29.91 12.64
C GLU A 681 -28.86 30.83 11.79
N ARG A 682 -28.41 31.15 10.57
CA ARG A 682 -29.15 31.98 9.62
C ARG A 682 -30.51 31.34 9.28
N LEU A 683 -30.52 30.06 8.93
CA LEU A 683 -31.76 29.35 8.59
C LEU A 683 -32.69 29.19 9.80
N GLY A 684 -32.12 29.03 11.00
CA GLY A 684 -32.84 28.98 12.26
C GLY A 684 -33.54 30.30 12.57
N ALA A 685 -32.85 31.43 12.42
CA ALA A 685 -33.42 32.76 12.58
C ALA A 685 -34.55 33.05 11.58
N LEU A 686 -34.52 32.41 10.41
CA LEU A 686 -35.57 32.49 9.39
C LEU A 686 -36.72 31.49 9.61
N GLY A 687 -36.65 30.61 10.61
CA GLY A 687 -37.64 29.56 10.83
C GLY A 687 -37.67 28.48 9.73
N ARG A 688 -36.55 28.28 9.03
CA ARG A 688 -36.44 27.38 7.85
C ARG A 688 -35.78 26.03 8.14
N LEU A 689 -35.42 25.76 9.39
CA LEU A 689 -34.83 24.48 9.79
C LEU A 689 -35.89 23.42 10.11
N THR A 690 -35.60 22.18 9.71
CA THR A 690 -36.35 21.00 10.18
C THR A 690 -36.15 20.77 11.68
N GLN A 691 -36.97 19.92 12.30
CA GLN A 691 -36.83 19.59 13.72
C GLN A 691 -35.45 18.98 14.04
N SER A 692 -34.92 18.10 13.19
CA SER A 692 -33.59 17.50 13.41
C SER A 692 -32.47 18.53 13.29
N GLN A 693 -32.57 19.50 12.37
CA GLN A 693 -31.56 20.54 12.21
C GLN A 693 -31.58 21.56 13.35
N GLN A 694 -32.73 21.78 13.99
CA GLN A 694 -32.85 22.66 15.16
C GLN A 694 -32.09 22.12 16.39
N LEU A 695 -31.73 20.84 16.41
CA LEU A 695 -30.99 20.22 17.53
C LEU A 695 -29.70 21.00 17.85
N ILE A 696 -28.95 21.39 16.83
CA ILE A 696 -27.65 22.09 16.97
C ILE A 696 -27.81 23.48 17.63
N LEU A 697 -28.99 24.10 17.52
CA LEU A 697 -29.28 25.41 18.12
C LEU A 697 -29.81 25.34 19.55
N LYS A 698 -30.04 24.14 20.10
CA LYS A 698 -30.49 23.99 21.49
C LYS A 698 -29.41 24.48 22.46
N THR A 699 -29.81 25.34 23.38
CA THR A 699 -28.95 25.90 24.44
C THR A 699 -28.87 25.01 25.69
N ARG A 700 -29.55 23.87 25.68
CA ARG A 700 -29.56 22.88 26.75
C ARG A 700 -29.61 21.47 26.17
N LYS A 701 -29.00 20.54 26.88
CA LYS A 701 -29.04 19.10 26.60
C LYS A 701 -30.02 18.40 27.56
N PRO A 702 -30.61 17.28 27.17
CA PRO A 702 -31.26 16.39 28.11
C PRO A 702 -30.23 15.82 29.10
N ILE A 703 -30.67 15.44 30.30
CA ILE A 703 -29.78 14.84 31.31
C ILE A 703 -29.31 13.46 30.83
N GLU A 704 -30.23 12.69 30.24
CA GLU A 704 -29.99 11.35 29.70
C GLU A 704 -30.40 11.29 28.24
N GLU A 705 -29.58 10.60 27.44
CA GLU A 705 -29.87 10.28 26.05
C GLU A 705 -29.75 8.78 25.83
N LEU A 706 -30.75 8.18 25.17
CA LEU A 706 -30.74 6.79 24.74
C LEU A 706 -31.05 6.73 23.25
N TYR A 707 -30.22 6.05 22.47
CA TYR A 707 -30.41 5.89 21.03
C TYR A 707 -30.40 4.42 20.64
N ASP A 708 -31.31 4.03 19.75
CA ASP A 708 -31.25 2.78 18.99
C ASP A 708 -30.58 3.08 17.65
N VAL A 709 -29.27 2.87 17.56
CA VAL A 709 -28.50 3.36 16.40
C VAL A 709 -28.64 2.47 15.16
N GLU A 710 -29.26 1.30 15.27
CA GLU A 710 -29.62 0.50 14.09
C GLU A 710 -30.78 1.16 13.34
N THR A 711 -31.77 1.67 14.08
CA THR A 711 -32.95 2.34 13.50
C THR A 711 -32.77 3.86 13.33
N ASP A 712 -31.88 4.46 14.11
CA ASP A 712 -31.51 5.87 14.08
C ASP A 712 -29.99 6.05 14.10
N PRO A 713 -29.30 5.75 12.98
CA PRO A 713 -27.83 5.83 12.88
C PRO A 713 -27.28 7.25 13.02
N HIS A 714 -28.15 8.25 13.03
CA HIS A 714 -27.79 9.65 13.23
C HIS A 714 -28.04 10.13 14.65
N GLU A 715 -28.57 9.29 15.55
CA GLU A 715 -28.74 9.58 16.97
C GLU A 715 -29.53 10.88 17.21
N ILE A 716 -30.71 10.99 16.61
CA ILE A 716 -31.59 12.17 16.65
C ILE A 716 -32.76 11.96 17.62
N GLN A 717 -33.33 10.75 17.65
CA GLN A 717 -34.48 10.39 18.46
C GLN A 717 -34.02 9.90 19.83
N ASN A 718 -34.03 10.79 20.83
CA ASN A 718 -33.74 10.39 22.20
C ASN A 718 -34.90 9.56 22.78
N LEU A 719 -34.60 8.31 23.14
CA LEU A 719 -35.51 7.32 23.69
C LEU A 719 -35.49 7.25 25.23
N ALA A 720 -34.75 8.13 25.92
CA ALA A 720 -34.63 8.07 27.39
C ALA A 720 -35.99 8.19 28.10
N GLU A 721 -36.93 8.98 27.55
CA GLU A 721 -38.29 9.12 28.07
C GLU A 721 -39.28 8.10 27.47
N SER A 722 -38.82 7.21 26.59
CA SER A 722 -39.68 6.23 25.92
C SER A 722 -40.11 5.12 26.90
N PRO A 723 -41.42 4.90 27.11
CA PRO A 723 -41.89 3.84 28.01
C PRO A 723 -41.42 2.43 27.59
N GLY A 724 -41.23 2.20 26.29
CA GLY A 724 -40.82 0.91 25.74
C GLY A 724 -39.33 0.58 25.90
N HIS A 725 -38.50 1.54 26.33
CA HIS A 725 -37.04 1.39 26.40
C HIS A 725 -36.47 1.54 27.82
N GLN A 726 -37.33 1.58 28.84
CA GLN A 726 -36.91 1.82 30.23
C GLN A 726 -35.99 0.71 30.76
N GLU A 727 -36.22 -0.55 30.38
CA GLU A 727 -35.36 -1.67 30.79
C GLU A 727 -33.93 -1.49 30.24
N THR A 728 -33.80 -1.19 28.95
CA THR A 728 -32.51 -0.89 28.30
C THR A 728 -31.83 0.32 28.92
N LEU A 729 -32.58 1.39 29.21
CA LEU A 729 -32.05 2.58 29.87
C LEU A 729 -31.42 2.23 31.21
N ILE A 730 -32.15 1.49 32.06
CA ILE A 730 -31.69 1.08 33.39
C ILE A 730 -30.45 0.18 33.31
N GLU A 731 -30.43 -0.77 32.37
CA GLU A 731 -29.28 -1.65 32.14
C GLU A 731 -28.02 -0.85 31.77
N LEU A 732 -28.12 0.01 30.76
CA LEU A 732 -26.97 0.79 30.29
C LEU A 732 -26.53 1.84 31.32
N ARG A 733 -27.47 2.41 32.09
CA ARG A 733 -27.18 3.27 33.23
C ARG A 733 -26.32 2.55 34.26
N ALA A 734 -26.70 1.32 34.62
CA ALA A 734 -25.95 0.51 35.59
C ALA A 734 -24.56 0.11 35.07
N LEU A 735 -24.42 -0.21 33.78
CA LEU A 735 -23.11 -0.48 33.16
C LEU A 735 -22.20 0.75 33.25
N LEU A 736 -22.73 1.93 32.94
CA LEU A 736 -21.97 3.19 33.01
C LEU A 736 -21.55 3.53 34.44
N ASP A 737 -22.46 3.36 35.41
CA ASP A 737 -22.16 3.60 36.83
C ASP A 737 -21.05 2.68 37.34
N ASN A 738 -21.13 1.38 36.99
CA ASN A 738 -20.10 0.42 37.35
C ASN A 738 -18.74 0.77 36.72
N TRP A 739 -18.72 1.21 35.46
CA TRP A 739 -17.48 1.65 34.81
C TRP A 739 -16.89 2.90 35.47
N ILE A 740 -17.71 3.90 35.81
CA ILE A 740 -17.27 5.11 36.53
C ILE A 740 -16.62 4.76 37.87
N GLU A 741 -17.24 3.84 38.62
CA GLU A 741 -16.75 3.41 39.93
C GLU A 741 -15.46 2.57 39.82
N THR A 742 -15.47 1.54 38.97
CA THR A 742 -14.35 0.58 38.85
C THR A 742 -13.10 1.19 38.21
N THR A 743 -13.25 2.13 37.29
CA THR A 743 -12.10 2.86 36.70
C THR A 743 -11.62 4.03 37.55
N GLN A 744 -12.33 4.35 38.64
CA GLN A 744 -12.06 5.51 39.50
C GLN A 744 -11.99 6.82 38.70
N ASP A 745 -13.00 7.07 37.85
CA ASP A 745 -13.06 8.19 36.92
C ASP A 745 -12.74 9.54 37.58
N LYS A 746 -11.56 10.09 37.31
CA LYS A 746 -11.04 11.34 37.90
C LYS A 746 -11.64 12.59 37.27
N GLY A 747 -12.39 12.47 36.18
CA GLY A 747 -13.08 13.59 35.54
C GLY A 747 -14.33 14.05 36.30
N LEU A 748 -14.95 13.15 37.08
CA LEU A 748 -16.12 13.47 37.87
C LEU A 748 -15.77 13.82 39.33
N THR A 749 -16.42 14.86 39.85
CA THR A 749 -16.41 15.21 41.29
C THR A 749 -17.16 14.16 42.12
N PRO A 750 -16.92 14.07 43.44
CA PRO A 750 -17.70 13.19 44.32
C PRO A 750 -19.22 13.41 44.22
N LEU A 751 -19.65 14.68 44.10
CA LEU A 751 -21.06 15.02 43.92
C LEU A 751 -21.62 14.42 42.62
N GLN A 752 -20.91 14.60 41.49
CA GLN A 752 -21.32 14.04 40.20
C GLN A 752 -21.35 12.51 40.22
N ARG A 753 -20.37 11.85 40.86
CA ARG A 753 -20.39 10.38 41.01
C ARG A 753 -21.56 9.89 41.86
N SER A 754 -22.04 10.71 42.80
CA SER A 754 -23.18 10.38 43.67
C SER A 754 -24.56 10.67 43.05
N GLN A 755 -24.62 11.34 41.90
CA GLN A 755 -25.86 11.57 41.15
C GLN A 755 -26.34 10.26 40.50
N ARG A 756 -26.80 9.34 41.35
CA ARG A 756 -27.66 8.23 40.94
C ARG A 756 -29.04 8.81 40.73
N ILE A 757 -29.52 8.75 39.49
CA ILE A 757 -30.89 9.14 39.17
C ILE A 757 -31.75 7.91 39.48
N ASP A 758 -32.47 7.98 40.60
CA ASP A 758 -33.40 6.95 41.08
C ASP A 758 -34.45 6.56 40.03
#